data_AF-A0A5D2JGA6-F1
#
_entry.id   AF-A0A5D2JGA6-F1
#
_cell.length_a   1.000
_cell.length_b   1.000
_cell.length_c   1.000
_cell.angle_alpha   90.00
_cell.angle_beta   90.00
_cell.angle_gamma   90.00
#
_symmetry.space_group_name_H-M   'P 1'
#
loop_
_entity.id
_entity.type
_entity.pdbx_description
1 polymer ?
#
loop_
_entity_poly.entity_id
_entity_poly.type
_entity_poly.pdbx_seq_one_letter_code
_entity_poly.pdbx_strand_id
1 'polypeptide(L)'
;MQVCIAGFKKGQLKILAHSFDRSLGGRDFDEVLFHHFSAKFKEEYKIDVSQNARACLRLRAACEKLKKVLSANPEAPLNIECLMDEKDVRGFIKREEFEQISAPILQRVKAPLEKALADAGLAVGDVHMVEVVGSASRIPSILKILTEFFGKEPRRTMNASECVGRGCALQCAILSPTFKVREFQVNESFPFPISLSWKGSVPDAQNGEAEQEQLVFPKGNPIPSVKAVTFHKTSTFSVDVQYSDVSDLQAPAKISTYMIGPFPTLRSEKPKLKVKVRLNLHGIVSVESATLLEEEEVEVPVSKEPAKEDAKMETDEKPNDTSAPGANETDVNMQDAKGTAEAAGVENGVPQSGDKPVQMETDTKVEAPKKKVKKTNVPVAELVYGAMVSGDLQKAVEKEFEMALQDRVMEETKDKKNAVEAYVYDMRNKLCDKYHDFVTASDKEELMAKLQETEDWLYEDGEDETKGVYIAKLEELKKQGDPIEERYKEYSERGTIIDQLAYCINSYREAAMSNDTKFDHIELAEKQKVLNECVEAEAWLREKKQQQDQLPKYATPVLLSADVRKKAEALDRFCRPIMMKPKPAKPATPEAPETPPHPGSEAQPQGANSPKASPNRNGDPSEKVPAGSGEAPPASAEPMETDKPETTSAA
;
A
#
# COMPACT_ATOMS: atom_id res chain seq x y z
N MET A 1 -9.82 15.06 -21.08
CA MET A 1 -11.05 14.35 -20.73
C MET A 1 -10.88 12.92 -21.18
N GLN A 2 -11.22 11.93 -20.36
CA GLN A 2 -11.17 10.53 -20.72
C GLN A 2 -12.55 9.92 -20.53
N VAL A 3 -12.91 9.01 -21.43
CA VAL A 3 -14.13 8.22 -21.44
C VAL A 3 -13.70 6.76 -21.56
N CYS A 4 -14.20 5.92 -20.66
CA CYS A 4 -13.91 4.50 -20.66
C CYS A 4 -15.23 3.74 -20.47
N ILE A 5 -15.51 2.77 -21.34
CA ILE A 5 -16.70 1.93 -21.25
C ILE A 5 -16.28 0.54 -20.80
N ALA A 6 -16.83 0.09 -19.68
CA ALA A 6 -16.46 -1.17 -19.04
C ALA A 6 -17.69 -2.03 -18.75
N GLY A 7 -17.62 -3.31 -19.10
CA GLY A 7 -18.59 -4.33 -18.71
C GLY A 7 -18.19 -4.95 -17.37
N PHE A 8 -19.04 -4.82 -16.35
CA PHE A 8 -18.82 -5.38 -15.02
C PHE A 8 -19.60 -6.69 -14.81
N LYS A 9 -18.99 -7.64 -14.11
CA LYS A 9 -19.63 -8.84 -13.54
C LYS A 9 -19.10 -9.08 -12.12
N LYS A 10 -19.74 -9.96 -11.35
CA LYS A 10 -19.23 -10.30 -10.01
C LYS A 10 -17.80 -10.87 -10.11
N GLY A 11 -16.83 -10.19 -9.49
CA GLY A 11 -15.42 -10.59 -9.49
C GLY A 11 -14.61 -10.25 -10.75
N GLN A 12 -15.16 -9.50 -11.71
CA GLN A 12 -14.38 -9.07 -12.89
C GLN A 12 -14.91 -7.79 -13.55
N LEU A 13 -14.02 -7.05 -14.19
CA LEU A 13 -14.37 -6.05 -15.21
C LEU A 13 -13.68 -6.39 -16.54
N LYS A 14 -14.28 -5.97 -17.65
CA LYS A 14 -13.66 -5.94 -18.97
C LYS A 14 -13.83 -4.55 -19.58
N ILE A 15 -12.75 -3.93 -20.05
CA ILE A 15 -12.85 -2.72 -20.85
C ILE A 15 -13.33 -3.07 -22.27
N LEU A 16 -14.21 -2.23 -22.81
CA LEU A 16 -14.81 -2.35 -24.13
C LEU A 16 -14.28 -1.26 -25.07
N ALA A 17 -14.11 -0.04 -24.58
CA ALA A 17 -13.53 1.07 -25.33
C ALA A 17 -12.84 2.10 -24.42
N HIS A 18 -11.83 2.77 -24.98
CA HIS A 18 -11.21 3.98 -24.44
C HIS A 18 -11.33 5.10 -25.48
N SER A 19 -11.65 6.30 -25.02
CA SER A 19 -11.65 7.51 -25.84
C SER A 19 -11.22 8.70 -24.99
N PHE A 20 -10.61 9.72 -25.60
CA PHE A 20 -10.10 10.87 -24.87
C PHE A 20 -9.98 12.12 -25.74
N ASP A 21 -9.96 13.26 -25.08
CA ASP A 21 -9.37 14.51 -25.58
C ASP A 21 -8.23 14.89 -24.63
N ARG A 22 -7.01 15.04 -25.16
CA ARG A 22 -5.79 15.28 -24.34
C ARG A 22 -5.69 16.72 -23.82
N SER A 23 -6.37 17.69 -24.44
CA SER A 23 -6.31 19.13 -24.09
C SER A 23 -7.69 19.68 -23.74
N LEU A 24 -8.42 18.93 -22.91
CA LEU A 24 -9.75 19.25 -22.40
C LEU A 24 -9.86 18.85 -20.93
N GLY A 25 -9.57 19.76 -20.01
CA GLY A 25 -9.56 19.50 -18.57
C GLY A 25 -9.91 20.73 -17.74
N GLY A 26 -9.74 20.61 -16.42
CA GLY A 26 -10.06 21.69 -15.49
C GLY A 26 -9.28 22.98 -15.75
N ARG A 27 -8.07 22.87 -16.29
CA ARG A 27 -7.17 23.99 -16.62
C ARG A 27 -7.71 24.86 -17.76
N ASP A 28 -8.31 24.27 -18.80
CA ASP A 28 -8.73 25.04 -19.98
C ASP A 28 -9.84 26.05 -19.61
N PHE A 29 -10.70 25.69 -18.65
CA PHE A 29 -11.65 26.61 -18.01
C PHE A 29 -10.97 27.72 -17.18
N ASP A 30 -9.82 27.43 -16.54
CA ASP A 30 -9.04 28.45 -15.81
C ASP A 30 -8.36 29.43 -16.75
N GLU A 31 -7.85 28.96 -17.90
CA GLU A 31 -7.26 29.82 -18.92
C GLU A 31 -8.35 30.71 -19.57
N VAL A 32 -9.58 30.21 -19.78
CA VAL A 32 -10.72 31.03 -20.25
C VAL A 32 -11.06 32.15 -19.27
N LEU A 33 -11.14 31.85 -17.97
CA LEU A 33 -11.34 32.87 -16.93
C LEU A 33 -10.14 33.84 -16.87
N PHE A 34 -8.91 33.33 -16.97
CA PHE A 34 -7.70 34.14 -17.00
C PHE A 34 -7.70 35.12 -18.18
N HIS A 35 -8.08 34.68 -19.39
CA HIS A 35 -8.17 35.54 -20.57
C HIS A 35 -9.26 36.61 -20.42
N HIS A 36 -10.44 36.26 -19.90
CA HIS A 36 -11.51 37.22 -19.60
C HIS A 36 -11.03 38.30 -18.62
N PHE A 37 -10.49 37.91 -17.46
CA PHE A 37 -10.04 38.90 -16.46
C PHE A 37 -8.77 39.64 -16.87
N SER A 38 -7.84 39.03 -17.61
CA SER A 38 -6.66 39.72 -18.12
C SER A 38 -7.01 40.77 -19.18
N ALA A 39 -8.04 40.53 -20.02
CA ALA A 39 -8.56 41.55 -20.92
C ALA A 39 -9.25 42.67 -20.15
N LYS A 40 -10.13 42.31 -19.21
CA LYS A 40 -10.86 43.26 -18.34
C LYS A 40 -9.92 44.17 -17.55
N PHE A 41 -8.86 43.64 -16.94
CA PHE A 41 -7.91 44.45 -16.15
C PHE A 41 -6.96 45.29 -17.01
N LYS A 42 -6.73 44.91 -18.26
CA LYS A 42 -6.04 45.75 -19.26
C LYS A 42 -6.91 46.94 -19.69
N GLU A 43 -8.24 46.78 -19.70
CA GLU A 43 -9.18 47.86 -19.97
C GLU A 43 -9.46 48.74 -18.73
N GLU A 44 -9.85 48.17 -17.59
CA GLU A 44 -10.29 48.90 -16.40
C GLU A 44 -9.10 49.49 -15.61
N TYR A 45 -8.10 48.66 -15.29
CA TYR A 45 -6.98 49.00 -14.39
C TYR A 45 -5.70 49.42 -15.14
N LYS A 46 -5.71 49.35 -16.47
CA LYS A 46 -4.57 49.61 -17.37
C LYS A 46 -3.31 48.81 -17.00
N ILE A 47 -3.48 47.55 -16.59
CA ILE A 47 -2.37 46.60 -16.34
C ILE A 47 -2.39 45.47 -17.36
N ASP A 48 -1.24 45.09 -17.91
CA ASP A 48 -1.14 43.92 -18.78
C ASP A 48 -0.57 42.73 -18.03
N VAL A 49 -1.46 41.98 -17.36
CA VAL A 49 -1.12 40.82 -16.53
C VAL A 49 -0.31 39.77 -17.29
N SER A 50 -0.44 39.69 -18.62
CA SER A 50 0.35 38.76 -19.45
C SER A 50 1.85 39.06 -19.48
N GLN A 51 2.28 40.28 -19.15
CA GLN A 51 3.69 40.69 -19.15
C GLN A 51 4.41 40.38 -17.83
N ASN A 52 3.69 39.99 -16.77
CA ASN A 52 4.24 39.78 -15.44
C ASN A 52 3.94 38.35 -14.95
N ALA A 53 4.98 37.51 -14.86
CA ALA A 53 4.85 36.10 -14.48
C ALA A 53 4.21 35.90 -13.09
N ARG A 54 4.53 36.76 -12.10
CA ARG A 54 3.96 36.68 -10.74
C ARG A 54 2.47 37.04 -10.77
N ALA A 55 2.09 38.09 -11.50
CA ALA A 55 0.69 38.47 -11.69
C ALA A 55 -0.10 37.37 -12.45
N CYS A 56 0.51 36.78 -13.49
CA CYS A 56 -0.05 35.65 -14.23
C CYS A 56 -0.38 34.43 -13.35
N LEU A 57 0.51 34.07 -12.43
CA LEU A 57 0.29 32.96 -11.49
C LEU A 57 -0.79 33.29 -10.46
N ARG A 58 -0.78 34.51 -9.89
CA ARG A 58 -1.79 34.97 -8.93
C ARG A 58 -3.19 35.03 -9.56
N LEU A 59 -3.32 35.55 -10.78
CA LEU A 59 -4.61 35.58 -11.48
C LEU A 59 -5.11 34.17 -11.82
N ARG A 60 -4.26 33.26 -12.31
CA ARG A 60 -4.66 31.85 -12.55
C ARG A 60 -5.14 31.15 -11.27
N ALA A 61 -4.43 31.32 -10.16
CA ALA A 61 -4.84 30.77 -8.87
C ALA A 61 -6.17 31.35 -8.36
N ALA A 62 -6.44 32.63 -8.62
CA ALA A 62 -7.74 33.24 -8.33
C ALA A 62 -8.84 32.72 -9.25
N CYS A 63 -8.58 32.56 -10.55
CA CYS A 63 -9.53 31.96 -11.51
C CYS A 63 -9.88 30.50 -11.16
N GLU A 64 -8.91 29.71 -10.69
CA GLU A 64 -9.12 28.31 -10.28
C GLU A 64 -10.01 28.21 -9.03
N LYS A 65 -9.84 29.13 -8.07
CA LYS A 65 -10.78 29.33 -6.95
C LYS A 65 -12.15 29.80 -7.44
N LEU A 66 -12.21 30.75 -8.35
CA LEU A 66 -13.46 31.30 -8.89
C LEU A 66 -14.31 30.23 -9.59
N LYS A 67 -13.69 29.40 -10.44
CA LYS A 67 -14.31 28.24 -11.10
C LYS A 67 -14.93 27.26 -10.08
N LYS A 68 -14.25 27.01 -8.96
CA LYS A 68 -14.76 26.18 -7.86
C LYS A 68 -16.00 26.83 -7.22
N VAL A 69 -15.97 28.14 -6.94
CA VAL A 69 -17.13 28.88 -6.39
C VAL A 69 -18.32 28.87 -7.36
N LEU A 70 -18.09 29.13 -8.66
CA LEU A 70 -19.12 29.10 -9.72
C LEU A 70 -19.74 27.71 -9.94
N SER A 71 -19.04 26.64 -9.56
CA SER A 71 -19.58 25.27 -9.61
C SER A 71 -20.67 25.03 -8.55
N ALA A 72 -20.70 25.81 -7.46
CA ALA A 72 -21.74 25.78 -6.44
C ALA A 72 -22.72 26.95 -6.58
N ASN A 73 -22.20 28.18 -6.65
CA ASN A 73 -22.97 29.43 -6.67
C ASN A 73 -23.25 29.92 -8.11
N PRO A 74 -24.37 30.65 -8.35
CA PRO A 74 -24.72 31.14 -9.68
C PRO A 74 -23.86 32.33 -10.16
N GLU A 75 -23.08 32.95 -9.26
CA GLU A 75 -22.19 34.07 -9.53
C GLU A 75 -21.07 34.12 -8.49
N ALA A 76 -19.96 34.80 -8.79
CA ALA A 76 -18.83 34.90 -7.89
C ALA A 76 -17.99 36.18 -8.11
N PRO A 77 -17.55 36.86 -7.02
CA PRO A 77 -16.55 37.92 -7.10
C PRO A 77 -15.12 37.36 -7.15
N LEU A 78 -14.22 38.09 -7.80
CA LEU A 78 -12.78 37.87 -7.80
C LEU A 78 -12.10 39.14 -7.28
N ASN A 79 -11.34 39.04 -6.19
CA ASN A 79 -10.56 40.15 -5.63
C ASN A 79 -9.10 39.71 -5.51
N ILE A 80 -8.15 40.54 -5.94
CA ILE A 80 -6.72 40.29 -5.77
C ILE A 80 -6.00 41.60 -5.43
N GLU A 81 -5.47 41.67 -4.22
CA GLU A 81 -4.74 42.84 -3.71
C GLU A 81 -3.35 42.97 -4.33
N CYS A 82 -2.92 44.20 -4.65
CA CYS A 82 -1.64 44.53 -5.27
C CYS A 82 -1.23 43.54 -6.39
N LEU A 83 -2.11 43.26 -7.36
CA LEU A 83 -1.87 42.23 -8.39
C LEU A 83 -0.63 42.56 -9.24
N MET A 84 -0.55 43.83 -9.67
CA MET A 84 0.50 44.43 -10.49
C MET A 84 0.45 45.95 -10.31
N ASP A 85 1.60 46.62 -10.38
CA ASP A 85 1.73 48.08 -10.24
C ASP A 85 1.02 48.67 -9.00
N GLU A 86 1.11 47.96 -7.86
CA GLU A 86 0.45 48.28 -6.58
C GLU A 86 -1.09 48.38 -6.62
N LYS A 87 -1.72 47.98 -7.73
CA LYS A 87 -3.19 48.03 -7.90
C LYS A 87 -3.87 46.78 -7.38
N ASP A 88 -4.85 46.98 -6.52
CA ASP A 88 -5.90 46.01 -6.25
C ASP A 88 -6.81 45.87 -7.47
N VAL A 89 -7.13 44.64 -7.86
CA VAL A 89 -8.15 44.37 -8.89
C VAL A 89 -9.37 43.71 -8.28
N ARG A 90 -10.54 44.09 -8.79
CA ARG A 90 -11.84 43.53 -8.42
C ARG A 90 -12.57 43.14 -9.70
N GLY A 91 -13.25 42.01 -9.63
CA GLY A 91 -13.94 41.38 -10.74
C GLY A 91 -15.18 40.64 -10.24
N PHE A 92 -16.06 40.32 -11.16
CA PHE A 92 -17.30 39.62 -10.91
C PHE A 92 -17.72 38.96 -12.22
N ILE A 93 -18.24 37.74 -12.15
CA ILE A 93 -18.73 36.98 -13.29
C ILE A 93 -19.90 36.09 -12.85
N LYS A 94 -20.87 35.89 -13.75
CA LYS A 94 -21.98 34.94 -13.52
C LYS A 94 -21.63 33.56 -14.08
N ARG A 95 -22.25 32.50 -13.57
CA ARG A 95 -22.13 31.13 -14.10
C ARG A 95 -22.53 31.09 -15.57
N GLU A 96 -23.63 31.74 -15.92
CA GLU A 96 -24.15 31.82 -17.30
C GLU A 96 -23.13 32.44 -18.25
N GLU A 97 -22.48 33.53 -17.83
CA GLU A 97 -21.41 34.21 -18.57
C GLU A 97 -20.15 33.32 -18.68
N PHE A 98 -19.73 32.68 -17.58
CA PHE A 98 -18.62 31.71 -17.56
C PHE A 98 -18.88 30.52 -18.50
N GLU A 99 -20.10 29.98 -18.52
CA GLU A 99 -20.50 28.89 -19.41
C GLU A 99 -20.56 29.36 -20.87
N GLN A 100 -20.98 30.60 -21.14
CA GLN A 100 -20.96 31.22 -22.47
C GLN A 100 -19.52 31.38 -23.00
N ILE A 101 -18.59 31.96 -22.23
CA ILE A 101 -17.18 32.09 -22.67
C ILE A 101 -16.46 30.74 -22.75
N SER A 102 -16.95 29.72 -22.03
CA SER A 102 -16.46 28.34 -22.11
C SER A 102 -17.08 27.51 -23.24
N ALA A 103 -18.00 28.06 -24.05
CA ALA A 103 -18.70 27.29 -25.08
C ALA A 103 -17.80 26.50 -26.06
N PRO A 104 -16.65 27.02 -26.54
CA PRO A 104 -15.74 26.25 -27.41
C PRO A 104 -15.11 25.03 -26.71
N ILE A 105 -14.94 25.08 -25.39
CA ILE A 105 -14.45 23.95 -24.57
C ILE A 105 -15.59 22.94 -24.36
N LEU A 106 -16.78 23.43 -24.03
CA LEU A 106 -17.96 22.61 -23.77
C LEU A 106 -18.42 21.82 -25.02
N GLN A 107 -18.28 22.38 -26.23
CA GLN A 107 -18.58 21.68 -27.48
C GLN A 107 -17.72 20.43 -27.69
N ARG A 108 -16.45 20.44 -27.24
CA ARG A 108 -15.51 19.30 -27.39
C ARG A 108 -15.85 18.10 -26.51
N VAL A 109 -16.74 18.26 -25.52
CA VAL A 109 -17.13 17.20 -24.56
C VAL A 109 -17.84 16.01 -25.25
N LYS A 110 -18.53 16.24 -26.37
CA LYS A 110 -19.34 15.20 -27.04
C LYS A 110 -18.52 14.18 -27.84
N ALA A 111 -17.54 14.63 -28.62
CA ALA A 111 -16.80 13.75 -29.53
C ALA A 111 -16.10 12.56 -28.82
N PRO A 112 -15.50 12.71 -27.62
CA PRO A 112 -14.98 11.56 -26.86
C PRO A 112 -16.06 10.53 -26.47
N LEU A 113 -17.29 10.98 -26.17
CA LEU A 113 -18.42 10.11 -25.76
C LEU A 113 -18.96 9.32 -26.96
N GLU A 114 -19.17 10.02 -28.08
CA GLU A 114 -19.64 9.44 -29.35
C GLU A 114 -18.66 8.38 -29.87
N LYS A 115 -17.36 8.72 -29.84
CA LYS A 115 -16.29 7.80 -30.21
C LYS A 115 -16.20 6.58 -29.28
N ALA A 116 -16.37 6.76 -27.97
CA ALA A 116 -16.35 5.64 -27.02
C ALA A 116 -17.48 4.64 -27.27
N LEU A 117 -18.69 5.13 -27.58
CA LEU A 117 -19.83 4.28 -27.95
C LEU A 117 -19.59 3.54 -29.28
N ALA A 118 -19.08 4.23 -30.29
CA ALA A 118 -18.75 3.64 -31.58
C ALA A 118 -17.66 2.55 -31.47
N ASP A 119 -16.57 2.83 -30.75
CA ASP A 119 -15.49 1.86 -30.50
C ASP A 119 -15.93 0.68 -29.63
N ALA A 120 -16.94 0.85 -28.75
CA ALA A 120 -17.53 -0.23 -27.97
C ALA A 120 -18.58 -1.05 -28.74
N GLY A 121 -19.06 -0.55 -29.89
CA GLY A 121 -20.18 -1.13 -30.63
C GLY A 121 -21.53 -1.03 -29.92
N LEU A 122 -21.75 0.03 -29.13
CA LEU A 122 -22.94 0.22 -28.27
C LEU A 122 -23.75 1.46 -28.66
N ALA A 123 -25.07 1.40 -28.45
CA ALA A 123 -25.94 2.57 -28.46
C ALA A 123 -25.99 3.24 -27.07
N VAL A 124 -26.46 4.49 -27.02
CA VAL A 124 -26.69 5.24 -25.77
C VAL A 124 -27.60 4.47 -24.78
N GLY A 125 -28.58 3.73 -25.30
CA GLY A 125 -29.51 2.94 -24.51
C GLY A 125 -28.82 1.86 -23.66
N ASP A 126 -27.79 1.22 -24.21
CA ASP A 126 -27.09 0.07 -23.62
C ASP A 126 -26.21 0.46 -22.42
N VAL A 127 -25.87 1.74 -22.27
CA VAL A 127 -25.09 2.25 -21.12
C VAL A 127 -25.98 2.24 -19.87
N HIS A 128 -25.76 1.26 -19.00
CA HIS A 128 -26.59 1.04 -17.81
C HIS A 128 -26.46 2.18 -16.78
N MET A 129 -25.24 2.70 -16.60
CA MET A 129 -24.91 3.75 -15.63
C MET A 129 -23.79 4.63 -16.20
N VAL A 130 -23.86 5.93 -15.91
CA VAL A 130 -22.77 6.89 -16.12
C VAL A 130 -22.26 7.27 -14.73
N GLU A 131 -20.95 7.26 -14.51
CA GLU A 131 -20.31 7.57 -13.22
C GLU A 131 -19.16 8.55 -13.49
N VAL A 132 -19.12 9.68 -12.76
CA VAL A 132 -18.20 10.80 -13.07
C VAL A 132 -17.13 10.99 -12.00
N VAL A 133 -15.88 11.10 -12.47
CA VAL A 133 -14.68 11.25 -11.65
C VAL A 133 -13.83 12.45 -12.13
N GLY A 134 -12.91 12.90 -11.28
CA GLY A 134 -12.07 14.07 -11.52
C GLY A 134 -12.81 15.39 -11.24
N SER A 135 -12.13 16.34 -10.60
CA SER A 135 -12.74 17.56 -10.06
C SER A 135 -13.45 18.46 -11.08
N ALA A 136 -13.08 18.42 -12.37
CA ALA A 136 -13.74 19.20 -13.43
C ALA A 136 -15.19 18.74 -13.71
N SER A 137 -15.56 17.50 -13.37
CA SER A 137 -16.94 16.99 -13.46
C SER A 137 -17.91 17.65 -12.47
N ARG A 138 -17.43 18.57 -11.61
CA ARG A 138 -18.25 19.39 -10.72
C ARG A 138 -18.86 20.62 -11.42
N ILE A 139 -18.38 21.01 -12.60
CA ILE A 139 -18.94 22.13 -13.39
C ILE A 139 -20.35 21.75 -13.89
N PRO A 140 -21.42 22.55 -13.61
CA PRO A 140 -22.80 22.20 -13.96
C PRO A 140 -23.03 21.87 -15.45
N SER A 141 -22.50 22.68 -16.38
CA SER A 141 -22.61 22.36 -17.82
C SER A 141 -22.02 21.00 -18.23
N ILE A 142 -21.00 20.48 -17.54
CA ILE A 142 -20.47 19.13 -17.83
C ILE A 142 -21.51 18.06 -17.47
N LEU A 143 -22.15 18.18 -16.31
CA LEU A 143 -23.25 17.29 -15.93
C LEU A 143 -24.43 17.42 -16.90
N LYS A 144 -24.80 18.65 -17.28
CA LYS A 144 -25.89 18.90 -18.24
C LYS A 144 -25.64 18.21 -19.58
N ILE A 145 -24.45 18.39 -20.17
CA ILE A 145 -24.09 17.74 -21.45
C ILE A 145 -24.14 16.21 -21.33
N LEU A 146 -23.66 15.64 -20.21
CA LEU A 146 -23.70 14.20 -19.99
C LEU A 146 -25.14 13.68 -19.81
N THR A 147 -26.00 14.39 -19.06
CA THR A 147 -27.41 14.03 -18.87
C THR A 147 -28.19 14.12 -20.19
N GLU A 148 -27.97 15.18 -20.98
CA GLU A 148 -28.55 15.33 -22.32
C GLU A 148 -28.08 14.24 -23.30
N PHE A 149 -26.80 13.86 -23.23
CA PHE A 149 -26.21 12.86 -24.13
C PHE A 149 -26.65 11.43 -23.79
N PHE A 150 -26.71 11.06 -22.51
CA PHE A 150 -27.07 9.71 -22.08
C PHE A 150 -28.55 9.50 -21.74
N GLY A 151 -29.34 10.57 -21.66
CA GLY A 151 -30.74 10.54 -21.20
C GLY A 151 -30.90 10.09 -19.74
N LYS A 152 -29.82 10.12 -18.95
CA LYS A 152 -29.68 9.51 -17.62
C LYS A 152 -28.76 10.40 -16.77
N GLU A 153 -29.10 10.63 -15.51
CA GLU A 153 -28.30 11.45 -14.60
C GLU A 153 -26.97 10.76 -14.24
N PRO A 154 -25.81 11.45 -14.38
CA PRO A 154 -24.51 10.89 -13.99
C PRO A 154 -24.36 10.71 -12.47
N ARG A 155 -23.90 9.53 -12.07
CA ARG A 155 -23.70 9.13 -10.68
C ARG A 155 -22.34 9.56 -10.14
N ARG A 156 -22.29 9.66 -8.80
CA ARG A 156 -21.09 9.94 -7.99
C ARG A 156 -21.02 8.96 -6.82
N THR A 157 -21.12 7.66 -7.11
CA THR A 157 -20.93 6.60 -6.12
C THR A 157 -19.45 6.44 -5.73
N MET A 158 -18.52 6.90 -6.57
CA MET A 158 -17.10 6.95 -6.28
C MET A 158 -16.68 8.33 -5.76
N ASN A 159 -15.69 8.36 -4.86
CA ASN A 159 -15.00 9.59 -4.51
C ASN A 159 -14.20 10.10 -5.73
N ALA A 160 -14.70 11.16 -6.36
CA ALA A 160 -14.17 11.71 -7.60
C ALA A 160 -12.72 12.24 -7.52
N SER A 161 -12.15 12.41 -6.32
CA SER A 161 -10.76 12.83 -6.11
C SER A 161 -9.82 11.65 -5.85
N GLU A 162 -10.28 10.62 -5.14
CA GLU A 162 -9.43 9.52 -4.63
C GLU A 162 -9.56 8.19 -5.38
N CYS A 163 -10.65 7.97 -6.12
CA CYS A 163 -10.96 6.69 -6.75
C CYS A 163 -9.82 6.11 -7.60
N VAL A 164 -9.10 6.96 -8.35
CA VAL A 164 -7.94 6.56 -9.17
C VAL A 164 -6.80 6.07 -8.29
N GLY A 165 -6.42 6.82 -7.24
CA GLY A 165 -5.35 6.44 -6.32
C GLY A 165 -5.67 5.15 -5.54
N ARG A 166 -6.92 5.04 -5.04
CA ARG A 166 -7.43 3.82 -4.40
C ARG A 166 -7.41 2.61 -5.35
N GLY A 167 -7.77 2.81 -6.62
CA GLY A 167 -7.71 1.79 -7.66
C GLY A 167 -6.28 1.34 -7.98
N CYS A 168 -5.34 2.28 -8.12
CA CYS A 168 -3.91 1.99 -8.31
C CYS A 168 -3.31 1.23 -7.13
N ALA A 169 -3.64 1.61 -5.89
CA ALA A 169 -3.20 0.91 -4.69
C ALA A 169 -3.75 -0.53 -4.63
N LEU A 170 -5.03 -0.72 -4.98
CA LEU A 170 -5.62 -2.07 -5.08
C LEU A 170 -4.96 -2.90 -6.18
N GLN A 171 -4.69 -2.33 -7.36
CA GLN A 171 -4.00 -3.04 -8.44
C GLN A 171 -2.56 -3.40 -8.06
N CYS A 172 -1.86 -2.53 -7.31
CA CYS A 172 -0.54 -2.84 -6.75
C CYS A 172 -0.62 -4.02 -5.76
N ALA A 173 -1.64 -4.06 -4.89
CA ALA A 173 -1.87 -5.18 -3.98
C ALA A 173 -2.26 -6.48 -4.70
N ILE A 174 -3.02 -6.41 -5.82
CA ILE A 174 -3.32 -7.57 -6.69
C ILE A 174 -2.05 -8.14 -7.34
N LEU A 175 -1.09 -7.27 -7.70
CA LEU A 175 0.16 -7.66 -8.35
C LEU A 175 1.29 -8.05 -7.38
N SER A 176 1.12 -7.82 -6.07
CA SER A 176 2.14 -8.17 -5.08
C SER A 176 2.09 -9.66 -4.73
N PRO A 177 3.23 -10.38 -4.70
CA PRO A 177 3.28 -11.75 -4.18
C PRO A 177 3.09 -11.84 -2.65
N THR A 178 3.15 -10.72 -1.92
CA THR A 178 3.07 -10.69 -0.45
C THR A 178 1.68 -10.37 0.09
N PHE A 179 0.82 -9.72 -0.69
CA PHE A 179 -0.52 -9.32 -0.25
C PHE A 179 -1.59 -10.24 -0.84
N LYS A 180 -2.52 -10.72 0.00
CA LYS A 180 -3.70 -11.46 -0.43
C LYS A 180 -4.93 -10.56 -0.32
N VAL A 181 -5.48 -10.19 -1.48
CA VAL A 181 -6.74 -9.45 -1.61
C VAL A 181 -7.86 -10.37 -2.12
N ARG A 182 -9.11 -9.91 -2.08
CA ARG A 182 -10.22 -10.62 -2.72
C ARG A 182 -9.99 -10.69 -4.23
N GLU A 183 -10.14 -11.87 -4.82
CA GLU A 183 -10.01 -12.06 -6.26
C GLU A 183 -10.90 -11.10 -7.06
N PHE A 184 -10.28 -10.38 -8.00
CA PHE A 184 -10.95 -9.50 -8.95
C PHE A 184 -10.13 -9.43 -10.24
N GLN A 185 -10.73 -9.79 -11.37
CA GLN A 185 -10.06 -9.81 -12.67
C GLN A 185 -10.25 -8.49 -13.43
N VAL A 186 -9.16 -7.95 -13.96
CA VAL A 186 -9.13 -6.68 -14.72
C VAL A 186 -8.73 -6.99 -16.17
N ASN A 187 -9.71 -7.11 -17.05
CA ASN A 187 -9.49 -7.49 -18.45
C ASN A 187 -9.40 -6.22 -19.32
N GLU A 188 -8.19 -5.68 -19.45
CA GLU A 188 -7.88 -4.44 -20.17
C GLU A 188 -7.62 -4.68 -21.68
N SER A 189 -7.85 -3.64 -22.49
CA SER A 189 -7.73 -3.60 -23.95
C SER A 189 -6.83 -2.44 -24.40
N PHE A 190 -5.85 -2.70 -25.26
CA PHE A 190 -4.95 -1.67 -25.77
C PHE A 190 -5.61 -0.83 -26.88
N PRO A 191 -5.61 0.52 -26.80
CA PRO A 191 -6.47 1.36 -27.64
C PRO A 191 -5.94 1.68 -29.04
N PHE A 192 -4.71 1.28 -29.40
CA PHE A 192 -4.10 1.62 -30.70
C PHE A 192 -3.69 0.35 -31.48
N PRO A 193 -3.79 0.33 -32.82
CA PRO A 193 -3.26 -0.77 -33.62
C PRO A 193 -1.73 -0.70 -33.70
N ILE A 194 -1.06 -1.86 -33.64
CA ILE A 194 0.40 -1.99 -33.74
C ILE A 194 0.77 -2.96 -34.87
N SER A 195 1.60 -2.47 -35.78
CA SER A 195 2.26 -3.22 -36.85
C SER A 195 3.72 -3.54 -36.53
N LEU A 196 4.26 -4.51 -37.26
CA LEU A 196 5.68 -4.55 -37.61
C LEU A 196 5.87 -4.09 -39.06
N SER A 197 6.91 -3.30 -39.33
CA SER A 197 7.43 -3.05 -40.69
C SER A 197 8.84 -3.63 -40.83
N TRP A 198 9.20 -4.14 -42.01
CA TRP A 198 10.56 -4.58 -42.32
C TRP A 198 10.83 -4.54 -43.83
N LYS A 199 12.10 -4.45 -44.21
CA LYS A 199 12.50 -4.52 -45.63
C LYS A 199 12.25 -5.91 -46.22
N GLY A 200 11.55 -5.96 -47.35
CA GLY A 200 11.28 -7.17 -48.11
C GLY A 200 12.54 -7.92 -48.57
N SER A 201 12.36 -9.07 -49.20
CA SER A 201 13.47 -9.86 -49.78
C SER A 201 13.49 -9.83 -51.32
N VAL A 202 12.69 -8.96 -51.93
CA VAL A 202 12.52 -8.84 -53.38
C VAL A 202 12.52 -7.34 -53.73
N PRO A 203 13.42 -6.87 -54.62
CA PRO A 203 13.28 -5.55 -55.22
C PRO A 203 12.12 -5.60 -56.22
N ASP A 204 11.12 -4.73 -56.06
CA ASP A 204 10.09 -4.57 -57.10
C ASP A 204 10.64 -3.67 -58.21
N ALA A 205 10.34 -3.98 -59.47
CA ALA A 205 11.18 -3.55 -60.60
C ALA A 205 11.08 -2.05 -60.97
N GLN A 206 10.29 -1.26 -60.23
CA GLN A 206 10.04 0.16 -60.51
C GLN A 206 10.06 1.08 -59.27
N ASN A 207 10.33 0.57 -58.06
CA ASN A 207 10.57 1.37 -56.85
C ASN A 207 11.55 0.65 -55.90
N GLY A 208 12.15 1.38 -54.96
CA GLY A 208 13.11 0.81 -54.01
C GLY A 208 12.53 -0.31 -53.12
N GLU A 209 13.42 -1.05 -52.44
CA GLU A 209 13.11 -2.20 -51.56
C GLU A 209 11.75 -2.10 -50.86
N ALA A 210 10.77 -2.89 -51.29
CA ALA A 210 9.42 -2.80 -50.77
C ALA A 210 9.39 -3.12 -49.27
N GLU A 211 8.94 -2.16 -48.46
CA GLU A 211 8.65 -2.40 -47.04
C GLU A 211 7.41 -3.29 -46.92
N GLN A 212 7.54 -4.33 -46.11
CA GLN A 212 6.47 -5.26 -45.78
C GLN A 212 5.95 -4.91 -44.39
N GLU A 213 4.65 -4.65 -44.29
CA GLU A 213 3.98 -4.38 -43.03
C GLU A 213 3.04 -5.54 -42.65
N GLN A 214 2.98 -5.87 -41.36
CA GLN A 214 2.00 -6.78 -40.79
C GLN A 214 1.42 -6.21 -39.49
N LEU A 215 0.09 -6.06 -39.45
CA LEU A 215 -0.66 -5.80 -38.22
C LEU A 215 -0.51 -6.99 -37.25
N VAL A 216 -0.01 -6.73 -36.05
CA VAL A 216 0.24 -7.76 -35.01
C VAL A 216 -0.76 -7.68 -33.87
N PHE A 217 -1.05 -6.47 -33.39
CA PHE A 217 -2.08 -6.20 -32.38
C PHE A 217 -3.12 -5.23 -32.96
N PRO A 218 -4.37 -5.63 -33.20
CA PRO A 218 -5.41 -4.71 -33.66
C PRO A 218 -5.82 -3.72 -32.56
N LYS A 219 -6.53 -2.65 -32.95
CA LYS A 219 -7.22 -1.76 -31.99
C LYS A 219 -8.11 -2.59 -31.06
N GLY A 220 -8.03 -2.33 -29.75
CA GLY A 220 -8.77 -3.08 -28.73
C GLY A 220 -8.19 -4.44 -28.34
N ASN A 221 -6.98 -4.80 -28.79
CA ASN A 221 -6.36 -6.08 -28.45
C ASN A 221 -6.17 -6.23 -26.92
N PRO A 222 -6.63 -7.33 -26.28
CA PRO A 222 -6.49 -7.54 -24.83
C PRO A 222 -5.03 -7.52 -24.34
N ILE A 223 -4.79 -7.00 -23.14
CA ILE A 223 -3.46 -7.02 -22.52
C ILE A 223 -3.42 -7.86 -21.23
N PRO A 224 -2.33 -8.62 -20.98
CA PRO A 224 -1.19 -8.85 -21.87
C PRO A 224 -1.52 -9.76 -23.07
N SER A 225 -0.73 -9.67 -24.14
CA SER A 225 -0.82 -10.54 -25.33
C SER A 225 0.57 -10.87 -25.89
N VAL A 226 0.70 -12.03 -26.56
CA VAL A 226 1.91 -12.44 -27.29
C VAL A 226 1.52 -12.93 -28.69
N LYS A 227 2.28 -12.57 -29.71
CA LYS A 227 2.02 -12.92 -31.12
C LYS A 227 3.27 -13.51 -31.80
N ALA A 228 3.04 -14.66 -32.44
CA ALA A 228 3.95 -15.38 -33.34
C ALA A 228 4.10 -14.78 -34.76
N VAL A 229 5.16 -14.04 -35.09
CA VAL A 229 5.47 -13.70 -36.51
C VAL A 229 6.56 -14.64 -37.02
N THR A 230 6.48 -15.05 -38.30
CA THR A 230 7.45 -15.99 -38.90
C THR A 230 8.11 -15.35 -40.11
N PHE A 231 9.44 -15.29 -40.09
CA PHE A 231 10.27 -14.69 -41.12
C PHE A 231 11.12 -15.76 -41.83
N HIS A 232 11.44 -15.49 -43.09
CA HIS A 232 12.39 -16.27 -43.89
C HIS A 232 13.55 -15.35 -44.29
N LYS A 233 14.51 -15.17 -43.38
CA LYS A 233 15.69 -14.33 -43.54
C LYS A 233 16.94 -15.13 -43.17
N THR A 234 18.01 -14.96 -43.94
CA THR A 234 19.29 -15.67 -43.81
C THR A 234 20.42 -14.80 -43.25
N SER A 235 20.18 -13.50 -43.11
CA SER A 235 21.13 -12.48 -42.66
C SER A 235 20.48 -11.53 -41.65
N THR A 236 21.30 -10.81 -40.89
CA THR A 236 20.85 -9.79 -39.93
C THR A 236 19.94 -8.78 -40.62
N PHE A 237 18.79 -8.49 -40.02
CA PHE A 237 17.80 -7.56 -40.57
C PHE A 237 17.12 -6.72 -39.49
N SER A 238 16.56 -5.59 -39.89
CA SER A 238 15.79 -4.68 -39.04
C SER A 238 14.30 -5.02 -39.08
N VAL A 239 13.64 -4.94 -37.92
CA VAL A 239 12.18 -4.95 -37.78
C VAL A 239 11.77 -3.76 -36.94
N ASP A 240 10.92 -2.92 -37.50
CA ASP A 240 10.38 -1.73 -36.87
C ASP A 240 9.02 -2.04 -36.24
N VAL A 241 8.79 -1.56 -35.01
CA VAL A 241 7.48 -1.62 -34.36
C VAL A 241 6.84 -0.24 -34.45
N GLN A 242 5.61 -0.17 -34.96
CA GLN A 242 4.94 1.10 -35.23
C GLN A 242 3.43 1.04 -34.99
N TYR A 243 2.83 2.19 -34.70
CA TYR A 243 1.38 2.35 -34.75
C TYR A 243 0.89 2.28 -36.20
N SER A 244 -0.11 1.46 -36.47
CA SER A 244 -0.69 1.28 -37.82
C SER A 244 -1.57 2.45 -38.25
N ASP A 245 -2.00 3.28 -37.30
CA ASP A 245 -2.76 4.51 -37.50
C ASP A 245 -2.29 5.55 -36.49
N VAL A 246 -2.04 6.77 -36.96
CA VAL A 246 -1.62 7.93 -36.16
C VAL A 246 -2.62 9.08 -36.21
N SER A 247 -3.79 8.91 -36.84
CA SER A 247 -4.83 9.93 -36.94
C SER A 247 -5.32 10.43 -35.57
N ASP A 248 -5.29 9.54 -34.58
CA ASP A 248 -5.62 9.80 -33.17
C ASP A 248 -4.40 10.14 -32.28
N LEU A 249 -3.18 10.13 -32.83
CA LEU A 249 -1.93 10.19 -32.06
C LEU A 249 -1.17 11.50 -32.29
N GLN A 250 -0.97 12.25 -31.20
CA GLN A 250 -0.02 13.37 -31.14
C GLN A 250 1.42 12.87 -30.91
N ALA A 251 1.83 11.83 -31.65
CA ALA A 251 3.11 11.13 -31.49
C ALA A 251 3.59 10.55 -32.82
N PRO A 252 4.91 10.33 -33.01
CA PRO A 252 5.43 9.59 -34.16
C PRO A 252 4.85 8.18 -34.26
N ALA A 253 4.65 7.68 -35.48
CA ALA A 253 4.20 6.29 -35.70
C ALA A 253 5.18 5.26 -35.12
N LYS A 254 6.49 5.54 -35.21
CA LYS A 254 7.56 4.59 -34.92
C LYS A 254 7.84 4.50 -33.41
N ILE A 255 7.69 3.30 -32.85
CA ILE A 255 7.84 3.01 -31.41
C ILE A 255 9.26 2.51 -31.10
N SER A 256 9.77 1.57 -31.91
CA SER A 256 11.10 0.99 -31.74
C SER A 256 11.64 0.35 -33.02
N THR A 257 12.95 0.12 -33.06
CA THR A 257 13.64 -0.69 -34.08
C THR A 257 14.34 -1.86 -33.39
N TYR A 258 14.21 -3.06 -33.94
CA TYR A 258 14.89 -4.27 -33.49
C TYR A 258 15.82 -4.81 -34.58
N MET A 259 17.09 -4.99 -34.23
CA MET A 259 18.08 -5.66 -35.08
C MET A 259 18.11 -7.14 -34.70
N ILE A 260 17.72 -8.03 -35.62
CA ILE A 260 17.64 -9.48 -35.36
C ILE A 260 18.78 -10.18 -36.11
N GLY A 261 19.72 -10.73 -35.34
CA GLY A 261 20.99 -11.31 -35.81
C GLY A 261 22.16 -10.95 -34.88
N PRO A 262 23.39 -11.47 -35.11
CA PRO A 262 23.77 -12.33 -36.23
C PRO A 262 23.16 -13.74 -36.14
N PHE A 263 23.02 -14.39 -37.30
CA PHE A 263 22.50 -15.75 -37.38
C PHE A 263 23.64 -16.77 -37.14
N PRO A 264 23.36 -17.92 -36.51
CA PRO A 264 24.28 -19.05 -36.51
C PRO A 264 24.43 -19.64 -37.93
N THR A 265 25.43 -20.50 -38.14
CA THR A 265 25.60 -21.23 -39.41
C THR A 265 24.32 -21.98 -39.78
N LEU A 266 23.66 -21.54 -40.85
CA LEU A 266 22.38 -22.07 -41.30
C LEU A 266 22.57 -23.39 -42.05
N ARG A 267 21.73 -24.38 -41.75
CA ARG A 267 21.71 -25.67 -42.46
C ARG A 267 20.66 -25.75 -43.57
N SER A 268 19.75 -24.78 -43.63
CA SER A 268 18.66 -24.72 -44.60
C SER A 268 18.74 -23.42 -45.40
N GLU A 269 18.46 -23.50 -46.70
CA GLU A 269 18.35 -22.33 -47.60
C GLU A 269 17.15 -21.42 -47.25
N LYS A 270 16.13 -21.97 -46.58
CA LYS A 270 14.89 -21.26 -46.22
C LYS A 270 14.60 -21.42 -44.71
N PRO A 271 15.45 -20.86 -43.83
CA PRO A 271 15.26 -20.94 -42.38
C PRO A 271 13.89 -20.40 -41.96
N LYS A 272 13.29 -21.01 -40.93
CA LYS A 272 12.03 -20.57 -40.31
C LYS A 272 12.35 -19.81 -39.02
N LEU A 273 12.36 -18.49 -39.06
CA LEU A 273 12.63 -17.66 -37.89
C LEU A 273 11.33 -17.23 -37.22
N LYS A 274 11.05 -17.75 -36.02
CA LYS A 274 9.86 -17.40 -35.23
C LYS A 274 10.21 -16.26 -34.27
N VAL A 275 9.71 -15.06 -34.54
CA VAL A 275 9.87 -13.88 -33.69
C VAL A 275 8.61 -13.72 -32.84
N LYS A 276 8.77 -13.64 -31.52
CA LYS A 276 7.70 -13.31 -30.58
C LYS A 276 7.66 -11.81 -30.34
N VAL A 277 6.51 -11.20 -30.57
CA VAL A 277 6.21 -9.84 -30.08
C VAL A 277 5.28 -9.95 -28.89
N ARG A 278 5.58 -9.22 -27.82
CA ARG A 278 4.81 -9.18 -26.57
C ARG A 278 4.30 -7.77 -26.31
N LEU A 279 2.99 -7.67 -26.07
CA LEU A 279 2.33 -6.50 -25.50
C LEU A 279 2.07 -6.80 -24.03
N ASN A 280 2.79 -6.13 -23.12
CA ASN A 280 2.78 -6.46 -21.70
C ASN A 280 1.54 -5.87 -20.97
N LEU A 281 1.42 -6.16 -19.66
CA LEU A 281 0.30 -5.70 -18.82
C LEU A 281 0.19 -4.17 -18.73
N HIS A 282 1.28 -3.45 -19.00
CA HIS A 282 1.35 -1.98 -18.98
C HIS A 282 1.11 -1.35 -20.36
N GLY A 283 0.72 -2.15 -21.37
CA GLY A 283 0.54 -1.68 -22.75
C GLY A 283 1.84 -1.41 -23.51
N ILE A 284 3.00 -1.81 -22.98
CA ILE A 284 4.30 -1.64 -23.66
C ILE A 284 4.52 -2.83 -24.60
N VAL A 285 4.81 -2.54 -25.87
CA VAL A 285 5.17 -3.53 -26.89
C VAL A 285 6.69 -3.74 -26.95
N SER A 286 7.13 -4.98 -27.15
CA SER A 286 8.54 -5.36 -27.28
C SER A 286 8.70 -6.65 -28.11
N VAL A 287 9.87 -6.87 -28.72
CA VAL A 287 10.25 -8.18 -29.28
C VAL A 287 10.87 -9.01 -28.17
N GLU A 288 10.15 -10.04 -27.71
CA GLU A 288 10.54 -10.88 -26.57
C GLU A 288 11.66 -11.86 -26.93
N SER A 289 11.66 -12.40 -28.15
CA SER A 289 12.64 -13.38 -28.62
C SER A 289 12.56 -13.62 -30.12
N ALA A 290 13.69 -13.99 -30.72
CA ALA A 290 13.76 -14.57 -32.06
C ALA A 290 14.34 -16.00 -31.97
N THR A 291 13.60 -17.00 -32.44
CA THR A 291 14.02 -18.40 -32.42
C THR A 291 14.01 -18.98 -33.83
N LEU A 292 15.21 -19.31 -34.32
CA LEU A 292 15.41 -20.07 -35.55
C LEU A 292 14.96 -21.52 -35.35
N LEU A 293 14.18 -22.02 -36.30
CA LEU A 293 13.70 -23.40 -36.38
C LEU A 293 14.32 -24.06 -37.62
N GLU A 294 15.11 -25.10 -37.40
CA GLU A 294 15.70 -25.93 -38.45
C GLU A 294 15.08 -27.34 -38.38
N GLU A 295 14.65 -27.88 -39.52
CA GLU A 295 14.24 -29.30 -39.61
C GLU A 295 15.49 -30.17 -39.80
N GLU A 296 15.75 -31.05 -38.85
CA GLU A 296 16.81 -32.06 -38.90
C GLU A 296 16.16 -33.42 -39.20
N GLU A 297 16.49 -33.98 -40.37
CA GLU A 297 16.07 -35.32 -40.74
C GLU A 297 17.02 -36.31 -40.06
N VAL A 298 16.45 -37.08 -39.12
CA VAL A 298 17.17 -38.14 -38.42
C VAL A 298 16.96 -39.42 -39.20
N GLU A 299 18.00 -39.88 -39.91
CA GLU A 299 18.02 -41.25 -40.42
C GLU A 299 17.89 -42.21 -39.23
N VAL A 300 16.86 -43.06 -39.26
CA VAL A 300 16.69 -44.13 -38.28
C VAL A 300 17.54 -45.31 -38.76
N PRO A 301 18.63 -45.69 -38.05
CA PRO A 301 19.40 -46.85 -38.44
C PRO A 301 18.54 -48.10 -38.25
N VAL A 302 18.21 -48.78 -39.35
CA VAL A 302 17.43 -50.02 -39.33
C VAL A 302 18.30 -51.14 -38.76
N SER A 303 18.19 -51.35 -37.44
CA SER A 303 18.81 -52.47 -36.74
C SER A 303 18.19 -53.78 -37.22
N LYS A 304 18.94 -54.53 -38.04
CA LYS A 304 18.65 -55.93 -38.37
C LYS A 304 19.35 -56.84 -37.36
N GLU A 305 18.57 -57.53 -36.54
CA GLU A 305 19.01 -58.76 -35.86
C GLU A 305 18.01 -59.91 -36.14
N PRO A 306 18.46 -61.18 -36.10
CA PRO A 306 17.71 -62.32 -36.65
C PRO A 306 16.73 -62.94 -35.66
N ALA A 307 15.76 -63.70 -36.19
CA ALA A 307 14.75 -64.40 -35.39
C ALA A 307 15.15 -65.86 -35.09
N LYS A 308 14.91 -66.30 -33.83
CA LYS A 308 14.61 -67.67 -33.37
C LYS A 308 14.02 -67.57 -31.95
N GLU A 309 12.77 -67.96 -31.71
CA GLU A 309 12.18 -69.33 -31.55
C GLU A 309 12.02 -69.73 -30.07
N ASP A 310 10.76 -69.75 -29.62
CA ASP A 310 10.12 -70.46 -28.50
C ASP A 310 10.77 -70.63 -27.11
N ALA A 311 10.10 -70.07 -26.09
CA ALA A 311 9.52 -70.84 -24.98
C ALA A 311 8.43 -70.03 -24.23
N LYS A 312 7.44 -70.72 -23.62
CA LYS A 312 6.44 -70.13 -22.69
C LYS A 312 6.78 -70.48 -21.23
N MET A 313 6.44 -69.60 -20.28
CA MET A 313 5.65 -69.93 -19.09
C MET A 313 5.18 -68.67 -18.33
N GLU A 314 4.26 -68.83 -17.38
CA GLU A 314 3.59 -67.77 -16.61
C GLU A 314 4.07 -67.70 -15.14
N THR A 315 3.45 -66.82 -14.33
CA THR A 315 3.40 -66.76 -12.84
C THR A 315 4.68 -66.39 -12.07
N ASP A 316 4.72 -65.53 -11.04
CA ASP A 316 3.83 -64.56 -10.38
C ASP A 316 4.64 -63.93 -9.18
N GLU A 317 4.07 -62.93 -8.49
CA GLU A 317 4.34 -62.48 -7.09
C GLU A 317 5.77 -62.08 -6.59
N LYS A 318 5.91 -60.77 -6.30
CA LYS A 318 6.55 -60.18 -5.08
C LYS A 318 8.10 -60.29 -4.93
N PRO A 319 8.77 -59.55 -3.99
CA PRO A 319 8.31 -58.98 -2.71
C PRO A 319 8.58 -57.47 -2.48
N ASN A 320 8.39 -57.03 -1.24
CA ASN A 320 8.59 -55.65 -0.74
C ASN A 320 9.58 -55.60 0.44
N ASP A 321 10.22 -54.43 0.59
CA ASP A 321 10.77 -53.84 1.82
C ASP A 321 12.16 -54.22 2.40
N THR A 322 12.63 -53.27 3.22
CA THR A 322 13.85 -53.19 4.05
C THR A 322 15.19 -52.93 3.32
N SER A 323 16.03 -51.96 3.74
CA SER A 323 15.79 -50.83 4.66
C SER A 323 16.81 -49.69 4.50
N ALA A 324 16.45 -48.50 4.99
CA ALA A 324 17.17 -47.21 4.98
C ALA A 324 18.42 -47.20 5.95
N PRO A 325 19.17 -46.08 6.23
CA PRO A 325 18.70 -44.68 6.30
C PRO A 325 19.64 -43.49 5.89
N GLY A 326 19.00 -42.34 5.63
CA GLY A 326 19.52 -40.98 5.91
C GLY A 326 19.69 -40.04 4.70
N ALA A 327 19.19 -38.79 4.69
CA ALA A 327 18.21 -38.12 5.57
C ALA A 327 17.59 -36.86 4.88
N ASN A 328 16.29 -36.62 5.11
CA ASN A 328 15.49 -35.36 5.23
C ASN A 328 15.87 -34.06 4.46
N GLU A 329 14.97 -33.15 4.01
CA GLU A 329 13.52 -32.88 4.17
C GLU A 329 12.88 -32.60 2.75
N THR A 330 11.60 -32.29 2.47
CA THR A 330 10.42 -31.71 3.19
C THR A 330 9.08 -32.36 2.74
N ASP A 331 7.92 -31.86 3.21
CA ASP A 331 6.73 -32.66 3.56
C ASP A 331 5.44 -32.50 2.72
N VAL A 332 4.40 -33.28 3.08
CA VAL A 332 3.03 -33.40 2.49
C VAL A 332 2.13 -32.14 2.69
N ASN A 333 0.97 -31.89 2.04
CA ASN A 333 -0.10 -32.70 1.41
C ASN A 333 -0.99 -33.46 2.44
N MET A 334 -2.21 -33.98 2.22
CA MET A 334 -3.19 -34.05 1.11
C MET A 334 -4.59 -34.38 1.71
N GLN A 335 -5.75 -34.03 1.10
CA GLN A 335 -6.95 -34.93 1.15
C GLN A 335 -8.12 -34.64 0.19
N ASP A 336 -8.78 -35.72 -0.24
CA ASP A 336 -9.94 -35.85 -1.15
C ASP A 336 -11.19 -36.43 -0.42
N ALA A 337 -12.36 -36.43 -1.10
CA ALA A 337 -13.48 -37.34 -0.82
C ALA A 337 -14.14 -37.83 -2.13
N LYS A 338 -14.77 -39.03 -2.13
CA LYS A 338 -14.92 -39.87 -3.34
C LYS A 338 -16.19 -40.75 -3.39
N GLY A 339 -16.71 -41.02 -4.61
CA GLY A 339 -17.63 -42.12 -4.96
C GLY A 339 -18.95 -41.69 -5.64
N THR A 340 -19.79 -42.55 -6.28
CA THR A 340 -19.63 -43.88 -6.92
C THR A 340 -20.94 -44.28 -7.66
N ALA A 341 -20.89 -45.30 -8.55
CA ALA A 341 -21.99 -46.19 -9.02
C ALA A 341 -22.89 -45.83 -10.25
N GLU A 342 -22.73 -46.67 -11.30
CA GLU A 342 -23.72 -47.49 -12.07
C GLU A 342 -24.91 -46.95 -12.94
N ALA A 343 -24.83 -47.35 -14.23
CA ALA A 343 -25.84 -48.08 -15.05
C ALA A 343 -26.93 -47.39 -15.92
N ALA A 344 -27.12 -48.00 -17.12
CA ALA A 344 -28.18 -47.87 -18.15
C ALA A 344 -28.38 -46.51 -18.90
N GLY A 345 -28.70 -46.48 -20.21
CA GLY A 345 -28.67 -47.55 -21.22
C GLY A 345 -29.34 -47.21 -22.58
N VAL A 346 -28.96 -47.98 -23.62
CA VAL A 346 -29.74 -48.35 -24.84
C VAL A 346 -29.92 -47.35 -26.03
N GLU A 347 -29.36 -47.77 -27.19
CA GLU A 347 -29.79 -47.66 -28.61
C GLU A 347 -30.42 -46.36 -29.18
N ASN A 348 -30.04 -45.91 -30.40
CA ASN A 348 -30.23 -46.64 -31.66
C ASN A 348 -29.27 -46.25 -32.80
N GLY A 349 -28.87 -47.24 -33.62
CA GLY A 349 -28.55 -47.05 -35.06
C GLY A 349 -29.82 -47.29 -35.90
N VAL A 350 -29.83 -47.56 -37.21
CA VAL A 350 -28.83 -47.74 -38.30
C VAL A 350 -29.63 -47.42 -39.60
N PRO A 351 -29.35 -47.94 -40.82
CA PRO A 351 -28.10 -48.07 -41.58
C PRO A 351 -28.17 -47.37 -42.97
N GLN A 352 -27.05 -47.31 -43.69
CA GLN A 352 -26.92 -48.03 -44.98
C GLN A 352 -25.47 -48.01 -45.49
N SER A 353 -25.05 -49.13 -46.07
CA SER A 353 -23.81 -49.27 -46.83
C SER A 353 -24.07 -50.23 -47.99
N GLY A 354 -23.35 -50.05 -49.10
CA GLY A 354 -23.46 -50.86 -50.31
C GLY A 354 -22.10 -51.33 -50.80
N ASP A 355 -21.95 -52.66 -50.88
CA ASP A 355 -20.99 -53.42 -51.70
C ASP A 355 -20.89 -52.87 -53.15
N LYS A 356 -19.84 -53.05 -53.98
CA LYS A 356 -18.58 -53.85 -54.03
C LYS A 356 -17.80 -53.44 -55.33
N PRO A 357 -16.76 -54.14 -55.85
CA PRO A 357 -15.63 -54.91 -55.26
C PRO A 357 -14.24 -54.60 -55.91
N VAL A 358 -13.16 -55.23 -55.38
CA VAL A 358 -11.79 -55.41 -55.98
C VAL A 358 -10.99 -54.15 -56.40
N GLN A 359 -9.65 -54.15 -56.54
CA GLN A 359 -8.65 -55.23 -56.49
C GLN A 359 -7.37 -54.80 -55.71
N MET A 360 -6.51 -55.75 -55.35
CA MET A 360 -5.24 -55.46 -54.65
C MET A 360 -4.14 -54.99 -55.61
N GLU A 361 -3.37 -53.97 -55.21
CA GLU A 361 -1.93 -53.90 -55.46
C GLU A 361 -1.19 -53.55 -54.15
N THR A 362 0.11 -53.83 -54.11
CA THR A 362 0.91 -53.84 -52.87
C THR A 362 1.50 -52.48 -52.55
N ASP A 363 0.85 -51.72 -51.65
CA ASP A 363 1.42 -50.47 -51.14
C ASP A 363 2.38 -50.73 -49.97
N THR A 364 3.64 -50.31 -50.13
CA THR A 364 4.66 -50.46 -49.09
C THR A 364 4.49 -49.34 -48.08
N LYS A 365 4.13 -49.67 -46.83
CA LYS A 365 3.89 -48.68 -45.77
C LYS A 365 5.20 -47.97 -45.37
N VAL A 366 5.56 -46.92 -46.11
CA VAL A 366 6.64 -46.00 -45.76
C VAL A 366 6.26 -45.30 -44.46
N GLU A 367 6.94 -45.64 -43.37
CA GLU A 367 6.77 -44.94 -42.10
C GLU A 367 7.41 -43.56 -42.20
N ALA A 368 6.59 -42.51 -42.13
CA ALA A 368 7.05 -41.14 -42.35
C ALA A 368 8.12 -40.74 -41.31
N PRO A 369 9.29 -40.21 -41.73
CA PRO A 369 10.39 -39.93 -40.82
C PRO A 369 10.01 -38.89 -39.78
N LYS A 370 10.31 -39.19 -38.50
CA LYS A 370 10.02 -38.31 -37.36
C LYS A 370 10.95 -37.10 -37.35
N LYS A 371 10.61 -36.08 -38.16
CA LYS A 371 11.34 -34.81 -38.28
C LYS A 371 11.61 -34.17 -36.92
N LYS A 372 12.88 -33.93 -36.60
CA LYS A 372 13.33 -33.32 -35.35
C LYS A 372 13.57 -31.83 -35.58
N VAL A 373 12.79 -30.97 -34.95
CA VAL A 373 12.96 -29.51 -35.11
C VAL A 373 13.96 -28.98 -34.09
N LYS A 374 15.17 -28.66 -34.55
CA LYS A 374 16.18 -27.95 -33.77
C LYS A 374 15.76 -26.49 -33.59
N LYS A 375 15.89 -25.98 -32.37
CA LYS A 375 15.56 -24.59 -32.00
C LYS A 375 16.84 -23.87 -31.56
N THR A 376 17.13 -22.73 -32.16
CA THR A 376 18.30 -21.91 -31.82
C THR A 376 17.84 -20.47 -31.60
N ASN A 377 18.18 -19.85 -30.48
CA ASN A 377 17.87 -18.44 -30.27
C ASN A 377 18.82 -17.58 -31.11
N VAL A 378 18.26 -16.56 -31.76
CA VAL A 378 19.00 -15.55 -32.53
C VAL A 378 19.06 -14.29 -31.67
N PRO A 379 20.21 -13.59 -31.57
CA PRO A 379 20.30 -12.35 -30.80
C PRO A 379 19.35 -11.28 -31.35
N VAL A 380 18.86 -10.45 -30.44
CA VAL A 380 18.00 -9.30 -30.73
C VAL A 380 18.58 -8.11 -29.97
N ALA A 381 18.93 -7.05 -30.69
CA ALA A 381 19.31 -5.76 -30.11
C ALA A 381 18.20 -4.74 -30.38
N GLU A 382 17.91 -3.86 -29.42
CA GLU A 382 16.77 -2.95 -29.48
C GLU A 382 17.14 -1.47 -29.40
N LEU A 383 16.34 -0.65 -30.08
CA LEU A 383 16.37 0.80 -30.03
C LEU A 383 14.93 1.30 -29.85
N VAL A 384 14.55 1.64 -28.61
CA VAL A 384 13.22 2.17 -28.28
C VAL A 384 13.25 3.70 -28.36
N TYR A 385 12.39 4.29 -29.18
CA TYR A 385 12.39 5.73 -29.39
C TYR A 385 11.79 6.47 -28.19
N GLY A 386 12.50 7.49 -27.69
CA GLY A 386 12.10 8.22 -26.47
C GLY A 386 12.39 7.50 -25.15
N ALA A 387 12.97 6.28 -25.18
CA ALA A 387 13.46 5.64 -23.96
C ALA A 387 14.76 6.30 -23.48
N MET A 388 14.94 6.37 -22.15
CA MET A 388 16.17 6.86 -21.53
C MET A 388 17.23 5.75 -21.56
N VAL A 389 18.43 6.07 -22.06
CA VAL A 389 19.56 5.13 -22.08
C VAL A 389 20.01 4.86 -20.64
N SER A 390 20.41 3.62 -20.33
CA SER A 390 20.73 3.19 -18.95
C SER A 390 21.77 4.08 -18.25
N GLY A 391 22.76 4.62 -18.98
CA GLY A 391 23.76 5.53 -18.44
C GLY A 391 23.24 6.94 -18.11
N ASP A 392 22.12 7.36 -18.69
CA ASP A 392 21.45 8.62 -18.33
C ASP A 392 20.38 8.40 -17.25
N LEU A 393 19.73 7.23 -17.25
CA LEU A 393 18.86 6.79 -16.16
C LEU A 393 19.63 6.70 -14.84
N GLN A 394 20.85 6.15 -14.87
CA GLN A 394 21.71 6.09 -13.69
C GLN A 394 22.03 7.48 -13.12
N LYS A 395 22.41 8.45 -13.97
CA LYS A 395 22.63 9.86 -13.56
C LYS A 395 21.37 10.52 -13.00
N ALA A 396 20.21 10.21 -13.57
CA ALA A 396 18.93 10.74 -13.09
C ALA A 396 18.58 10.19 -11.70
N VAL A 397 18.85 8.90 -11.45
CA VAL A 397 18.70 8.25 -10.14
C VAL A 397 19.69 8.80 -9.12
N GLU A 398 20.96 8.99 -9.50
CA GLU A 398 22.00 9.60 -8.66
C GLU A 398 21.58 11.02 -8.23
N LYS A 399 21.14 11.86 -9.19
CA LYS A 399 20.64 13.21 -8.90
C LYS A 399 19.38 13.21 -8.03
N GLU A 400 18.47 12.26 -8.19
CA GLU A 400 17.31 12.12 -7.32
C GLU A 400 17.73 11.81 -5.87
N PHE A 401 18.73 10.94 -5.69
CA PHE A 401 19.31 10.69 -4.36
C PHE A 401 20.01 11.92 -3.76
N GLU A 402 20.70 12.73 -4.57
CA GLU A 402 21.29 14.00 -4.12
C GLU A 402 20.22 14.98 -3.62
N MET A 403 19.14 15.19 -4.40
CA MET A 403 18.04 16.09 -4.05
C MET A 403 17.28 15.59 -2.81
N ALA A 404 16.91 14.30 -2.76
CA ALA A 404 16.22 13.70 -1.63
C ALA A 404 17.07 13.64 -0.35
N LEU A 405 18.40 13.66 -0.46
CA LEU A 405 19.30 13.83 0.69
C LEU A 405 19.35 15.29 1.15
N GLN A 406 19.40 16.25 0.22
CA GLN A 406 19.35 17.68 0.53
C GLN A 406 18.06 18.06 1.24
N ASP A 407 16.90 17.62 0.74
CA ASP A 407 15.59 17.86 1.36
C ASP A 407 15.54 17.27 2.78
N ARG A 408 15.98 16.02 2.97
CA ARG A 408 16.05 15.40 4.31
C ARG A 408 16.96 16.17 5.25
N VAL A 409 18.14 16.61 4.79
CA VAL A 409 19.06 17.40 5.62
C VAL A 409 18.44 18.74 5.99
N MET A 410 17.66 19.38 5.10
CA MET A 410 16.93 20.61 5.40
C MET A 410 15.84 20.39 6.46
N GLU A 411 15.00 19.36 6.30
CA GLU A 411 13.97 18.99 7.28
C GLU A 411 14.59 18.64 8.65
N GLU A 412 15.60 17.76 8.68
CA GLU A 412 16.30 17.37 9.91
C GLU A 412 17.07 18.52 10.56
N THR A 413 17.50 19.54 9.80
CA THR A 413 18.14 20.76 10.34
C THR A 413 17.09 21.67 10.98
N LYS A 414 15.97 21.91 10.28
CA LYS A 414 14.83 22.70 10.76
C LYS A 414 14.24 22.10 12.05
N ASP A 415 14.06 20.77 12.10
CA ASP A 415 13.60 20.08 13.30
C ASP A 415 14.56 20.24 14.50
N LYS A 416 15.88 20.41 14.25
CA LYS A 416 16.83 20.73 15.32
C LYS A 416 16.80 22.20 15.73
N LYS A 417 16.59 23.15 14.80
CA LYS A 417 16.33 24.56 15.15
C LYS A 417 15.09 24.68 16.05
N ASN A 418 13.97 24.11 15.61
CA ASN A 418 12.70 24.06 16.35
C ASN A 418 12.87 23.40 17.74
N ALA A 419 13.73 22.39 17.87
CA ALA A 419 13.98 21.71 19.14
C ALA A 419 14.81 22.54 20.13
N VAL A 420 15.72 23.43 19.66
CA VAL A 420 16.38 24.42 20.51
C VAL A 420 15.36 25.47 20.96
N GLU A 421 14.63 26.05 20.02
CA GLU A 421 13.60 27.09 20.27
C GLU A 421 12.55 26.62 21.29
N ALA A 422 11.96 25.44 21.08
CA ALA A 422 10.98 24.87 21.99
C ALA A 422 11.55 24.57 23.39
N TYR A 423 12.79 24.09 23.48
CA TYR A 423 13.46 23.87 24.77
C TYR A 423 13.73 25.19 25.49
N VAL A 424 14.14 26.25 24.76
CA VAL A 424 14.38 27.57 25.34
C VAL A 424 13.11 28.13 25.99
N TYR A 425 11.99 28.11 25.29
CA TYR A 425 10.71 28.59 25.83
C TYR A 425 10.17 27.72 26.98
N ASP A 426 10.21 26.40 26.85
CA ASP A 426 9.72 25.48 27.90
C ASP A 426 10.56 25.59 29.18
N MET A 427 11.90 25.54 29.08
CA MET A 427 12.80 25.62 30.23
C MET A 427 12.72 26.99 30.92
N ARG A 428 12.64 28.10 30.17
CA ARG A 428 12.44 29.45 30.73
C ARG A 428 11.16 29.54 31.56
N ASN A 429 10.04 29.01 31.03
CA ASN A 429 8.77 28.97 31.76
C ASN A 429 8.84 28.07 33.00
N LYS A 430 9.42 26.86 32.88
CA LYS A 430 9.63 25.93 34.00
C LYS A 430 10.47 26.53 35.13
N LEU A 431 11.57 27.23 34.82
CA LEU A 431 12.44 27.89 35.80
C LEU A 431 11.73 29.01 36.57
N CYS A 432 10.80 29.72 35.93
CA CYS A 432 9.98 30.75 36.58
C CYS A 432 8.85 30.17 37.44
N ASP A 433 8.25 29.05 37.03
CA ASP A 433 7.19 28.32 37.73
C ASP A 433 7.74 27.13 38.54
N LYS A 434 7.53 25.89 38.07
CA LYS A 434 7.70 24.64 38.82
C LYS A 434 9.11 24.39 39.36
N TYR A 435 10.15 24.87 38.68
CA TYR A 435 11.55 24.52 38.98
C TYR A 435 12.25 25.55 39.88
N HIS A 436 11.61 26.67 40.25
CA HIS A 436 12.25 27.72 41.05
C HIS A 436 12.81 27.23 42.40
N ASP A 437 12.19 26.19 42.97
CA ASP A 437 12.57 25.51 44.21
C ASP A 437 13.79 24.55 44.05
N PHE A 438 14.08 24.11 42.83
CA PHE A 438 14.97 22.97 42.50
C PHE A 438 16.32 23.40 41.89
N VAL A 439 16.56 24.70 41.88
CA VAL A 439 17.73 25.39 41.34
C VAL A 439 18.21 26.42 42.37
N THR A 440 19.50 26.75 42.44
CA THR A 440 19.93 27.90 43.26
C THR A 440 19.67 29.21 42.52
N ALA A 441 19.65 30.34 43.24
CA ALA A 441 19.50 31.65 42.59
C ALA A 441 20.61 31.90 41.53
N SER A 442 21.86 31.54 41.85
CA SER A 442 22.99 31.69 40.93
C SER A 442 22.86 30.79 39.69
N ASP A 443 22.53 29.51 39.86
CA ASP A 443 22.38 28.59 38.71
C ASP A 443 21.19 29.00 37.82
N LYS A 444 20.13 29.55 38.44
CA LYS A 444 18.95 30.06 37.73
C LYS A 444 19.27 31.30 36.92
N GLU A 445 20.01 32.25 37.49
CA GLU A 445 20.45 33.46 36.78
C GLU A 445 21.40 33.11 35.62
N GLU A 446 22.36 32.20 35.81
CA GLU A 446 23.24 31.73 34.73
C GLU A 446 22.46 31.03 33.60
N LEU A 447 21.57 30.10 33.93
CA LEU A 447 20.80 29.36 32.93
C LEU A 447 19.78 30.27 32.22
N MET A 448 19.12 31.18 32.93
CA MET A 448 18.23 32.17 32.31
C MET A 448 18.99 33.10 31.34
N ALA A 449 20.22 33.49 31.67
CA ALA A 449 21.06 34.28 30.76
C ALA A 449 21.40 33.50 29.47
N LYS A 450 21.81 32.23 29.57
CA LYS A 450 22.10 31.39 28.39
C LYS A 450 20.87 31.04 27.56
N LEU A 451 19.71 30.90 28.19
CA LEU A 451 18.43 30.75 27.51
C LEU A 451 18.02 32.04 26.77
N GLN A 452 18.48 33.22 27.22
CA GLN A 452 18.31 34.46 26.45
C GLN A 452 19.33 34.54 25.31
N GLU A 453 20.61 34.35 25.60
CA GLU A 453 21.70 34.33 24.60
C GLU A 453 21.41 33.36 23.43
N THR A 454 20.79 32.21 23.71
CA THR A 454 20.43 31.23 22.68
C THR A 454 19.14 31.60 21.93
N GLU A 455 18.22 32.36 22.53
CA GLU A 455 17.07 32.94 21.80
C GLU A 455 17.55 34.05 20.86
N ASP A 456 18.33 34.99 21.38
CA ASP A 456 18.89 36.11 20.62
C ASP A 456 19.69 35.58 19.43
N TRP A 457 20.57 34.59 19.67
CA TRP A 457 21.32 33.89 18.61
C TRP A 457 20.42 33.21 17.56
N LEU A 458 19.29 32.58 17.93
CA LEU A 458 18.37 31.92 16.98
C LEU A 458 17.70 32.88 15.98
N TYR A 459 17.63 34.16 16.34
CA TYR A 459 17.09 35.26 15.51
C TYR A 459 18.17 36.15 14.87
N GLU A 460 19.45 35.93 15.19
CA GLU A 460 20.61 36.60 14.60
C GLU A 460 21.51 35.58 13.86
N ASP A 461 22.76 35.40 14.29
CA ASP A 461 23.76 34.54 13.61
C ASP A 461 23.34 33.07 13.43
N GLY A 462 22.39 32.58 14.24
CA GLY A 462 21.86 31.23 14.22
C GLY A 462 20.61 31.03 13.37
N GLU A 463 20.29 31.93 12.42
CA GLU A 463 19.07 31.75 11.61
C GLU A 463 19.14 30.52 10.67
N ASP A 464 20.26 30.35 9.95
CA ASP A 464 20.49 29.34 8.91
C ASP A 464 21.76 28.50 9.20
N GLU A 465 21.87 28.02 10.43
CA GLU A 465 23.01 27.21 10.89
C GLU A 465 22.85 25.69 10.65
N THR A 466 23.95 24.96 10.73
CA THR A 466 23.98 23.53 10.46
C THR A 466 23.31 22.71 11.56
N LYS A 467 22.73 21.56 11.18
CA LYS A 467 22.16 20.56 12.10
C LYS A 467 23.06 20.24 13.31
N GLY A 468 24.38 20.20 13.10
CA GLY A 468 25.36 19.92 14.16
C GLY A 468 25.45 21.03 15.21
N VAL A 469 25.35 22.29 14.79
CA VAL A 469 25.39 23.45 15.70
C VAL A 469 24.13 23.52 16.56
N TYR A 470 22.93 23.31 15.98
CA TYR A 470 21.70 23.22 16.78
C TYR A 470 21.71 22.05 17.78
N ILE A 471 22.28 20.90 17.41
CA ILE A 471 22.47 19.78 18.36
C ILE A 471 23.41 20.20 19.50
N ALA A 472 24.55 20.81 19.20
CA ALA A 472 25.51 21.25 20.21
C ALA A 472 24.91 22.30 21.17
N LYS A 473 24.18 23.30 20.66
CA LYS A 473 23.46 24.29 21.48
C LYS A 473 22.41 23.64 22.37
N LEU A 474 21.65 22.67 21.87
CA LEU A 474 20.66 21.93 22.68
C LEU A 474 21.34 21.10 23.79
N GLU A 475 22.46 20.43 23.48
CA GLU A 475 23.23 19.65 24.47
C GLU A 475 23.88 20.54 25.54
N GLU A 476 24.37 21.73 25.19
CA GLU A 476 24.87 22.72 26.13
C GLU A 476 23.80 23.21 27.12
N LEU A 477 22.63 23.58 26.63
CA LEU A 477 21.50 24.00 27.47
C LEU A 477 20.97 22.86 28.37
N LYS A 478 20.96 21.63 27.84
CA LYS A 478 20.55 20.43 28.58
C LYS A 478 21.49 20.07 29.72
N LYS A 479 22.79 20.26 29.54
CA LYS A 479 23.81 20.02 30.57
C LYS A 479 23.55 20.79 31.88
N GLN A 480 22.81 21.90 31.82
CA GLN A 480 22.38 22.66 33.00
C GLN A 480 20.90 22.46 33.36
N GLY A 481 19.99 22.34 32.37
CA GLY A 481 18.56 22.21 32.63
C GLY A 481 18.07 20.80 32.98
N ASP A 482 18.58 19.75 32.32
CA ASP A 482 18.13 18.36 32.57
C ASP A 482 18.35 17.95 34.07
N PRO A 483 19.46 18.29 34.76
CA PRO A 483 19.61 18.02 36.20
C PRO A 483 18.61 18.74 37.12
N ILE A 484 18.03 19.87 36.68
CA ILE A 484 17.00 20.60 37.44
C ILE A 484 15.63 19.91 37.23
N GLU A 485 15.34 19.50 36.00
CA GLU A 485 14.15 18.72 35.66
C GLU A 485 14.15 17.36 36.38
N GLU A 486 15.30 16.68 36.46
CA GLU A 486 15.47 15.45 37.24
C GLU A 486 15.18 15.65 38.73
N ARG A 487 15.68 16.72 39.37
CA ARG A 487 15.38 17.03 40.79
C ARG A 487 13.89 17.25 41.03
N TYR A 488 13.24 18.05 40.17
CA TYR A 488 11.80 18.28 40.24
C TYR A 488 11.01 16.97 40.08
N LYS A 489 11.33 16.19 39.04
CA LYS A 489 10.67 14.92 38.74
C LYS A 489 10.83 13.91 39.88
N GLU A 490 12.04 13.72 40.38
CA GLU A 490 12.31 12.83 41.51
C GLU A 490 11.62 13.31 42.79
N TYR A 491 11.50 14.62 43.04
CA TYR A 491 10.68 15.13 44.16
C TYR A 491 9.19 14.83 43.97
N SER A 492 8.65 15.03 42.77
CA SER A 492 7.23 14.81 42.45
C SER A 492 6.82 13.34 42.43
N GLU A 493 7.67 12.43 41.95
CA GLU A 493 7.38 10.99 41.90
C GLU A 493 7.60 10.29 43.24
N ARG A 494 8.65 10.66 44.01
CA ARG A 494 9.14 9.88 45.16
C ARG A 494 8.08 9.57 46.21
N GLY A 495 7.17 10.49 46.52
CA GLY A 495 6.11 10.28 47.52
C GLY A 495 5.28 9.03 47.21
N THR A 496 4.67 9.00 46.04
CA THR A 496 3.86 7.88 45.54
C THR A 496 4.62 6.55 45.53
N ILE A 497 5.92 6.57 45.20
CA ILE A 497 6.75 5.36 45.14
C ILE A 497 7.14 4.88 46.56
N ILE A 498 7.36 5.80 47.51
CA ILE A 498 7.55 5.48 48.93
C ILE A 498 6.29 4.84 49.50
N ASP A 499 5.10 5.37 49.20
CA ASP A 499 3.83 4.84 49.67
C ASP A 499 3.55 3.43 49.10
N GLN A 500 3.95 3.15 47.86
CA GLN A 500 3.90 1.80 47.27
C GLN A 500 4.80 0.80 48.01
N LEU A 501 6.03 1.19 48.38
CA LEU A 501 6.91 0.35 49.20
C LEU A 501 6.34 0.15 50.61
N ALA A 502 5.81 1.19 51.25
CA ALA A 502 5.19 1.11 52.57
C ALA A 502 3.95 0.19 52.57
N TYR A 503 3.13 0.25 51.53
CA TYR A 503 2.02 -0.69 51.32
C TYR A 503 2.51 -2.14 51.15
N CYS A 504 3.57 -2.36 50.37
CA CYS A 504 4.18 -3.68 50.20
C CYS A 504 4.70 -4.26 51.54
N ILE A 505 5.42 -3.45 52.32
CA ILE A 505 5.91 -3.81 53.67
C ILE A 505 4.74 -4.19 54.58
N ASN A 506 3.70 -3.36 54.64
CA ASN A 506 2.56 -3.61 55.54
C ASN A 506 1.72 -4.82 55.09
N SER A 507 1.50 -5.01 53.79
CA SER A 507 0.81 -6.18 53.25
C SER A 507 1.49 -7.49 53.63
N TYR A 508 2.83 -7.58 53.48
CA TYR A 508 3.58 -8.77 53.89
C TYR A 508 3.65 -8.95 55.41
N ARG A 509 3.74 -7.86 56.17
CA ARG A 509 3.69 -7.86 57.64
C ARG A 509 2.35 -8.36 58.18
N GLU A 510 1.24 -7.82 57.67
CA GLU A 510 -0.11 -8.25 58.03
C GLU A 510 -0.33 -9.72 57.66
N ALA A 511 0.11 -10.14 56.47
CA ALA A 511 0.02 -11.54 56.05
C ALA A 511 0.81 -12.49 56.98
N ALA A 512 2.02 -12.12 57.39
CA ALA A 512 2.84 -12.91 58.31
C ALA A 512 2.31 -12.93 59.75
N MET A 513 1.66 -11.84 60.21
CA MET A 513 1.00 -11.76 61.53
C MET A 513 -0.43 -12.32 61.54
N SER A 514 -0.98 -12.73 60.38
CA SER A 514 -2.38 -13.12 60.26
C SER A 514 -2.67 -14.52 60.80
N ASN A 515 -3.76 -14.60 61.57
CA ASN A 515 -4.41 -15.85 62.00
C ASN A 515 -5.42 -16.37 60.95
N ASP A 516 -5.37 -15.89 59.71
CA ASP A 516 -6.16 -16.44 58.61
C ASP A 516 -5.65 -17.84 58.25
N THR A 517 -6.55 -18.81 58.28
CA THR A 517 -6.29 -20.23 57.99
C THR A 517 -5.53 -20.47 56.68
N LYS A 518 -5.58 -19.53 55.71
CA LYS A 518 -4.79 -19.60 54.48
C LYS A 518 -3.27 -19.65 54.70
N PHE A 519 -2.78 -19.27 55.89
CA PHE A 519 -1.34 -19.25 56.23
C PHE A 519 -0.93 -20.23 57.36
N ASP A 520 -1.81 -21.12 57.83
CA ASP A 520 -1.51 -22.06 58.94
C ASP A 520 -0.35 -23.01 58.65
N HIS A 521 -0.11 -23.31 57.38
CA HIS A 521 0.89 -24.27 56.91
C HIS A 521 2.28 -23.66 56.65
N ILE A 522 2.43 -22.34 56.86
CA ILE A 522 3.72 -21.64 56.76
C ILE A 522 4.33 -21.65 58.16
N GLU A 523 5.55 -22.17 58.28
CA GLU A 523 6.19 -22.32 59.59
C GLU A 523 6.39 -20.97 60.29
N LEU A 524 6.31 -20.95 61.62
CA LEU A 524 6.52 -19.72 62.40
C LEU A 524 7.92 -19.12 62.14
N ALA A 525 8.92 -19.97 61.89
CA ALA A 525 10.28 -19.55 61.52
C ALA A 525 10.37 -18.98 60.09
N GLU A 526 9.48 -19.36 59.17
CA GLU A 526 9.37 -18.76 57.84
C GLU A 526 8.63 -17.41 57.91
N LYS A 527 7.52 -17.33 58.67
CA LYS A 527 6.82 -16.07 58.96
C LYS A 527 7.76 -15.05 59.62
N GLN A 528 8.60 -15.48 60.56
CA GLN A 528 9.57 -14.58 61.20
C GLN A 528 10.62 -14.02 60.23
N LYS A 529 11.05 -14.79 59.20
CA LYS A 529 11.96 -14.27 58.16
C LYS A 529 11.31 -13.15 57.35
N VAL A 530 10.04 -13.30 56.99
CA VAL A 530 9.25 -12.27 56.30
C VAL A 530 9.14 -11.01 57.17
N LEU A 531 8.85 -11.16 58.46
CA LEU A 531 8.80 -10.03 59.40
C LEU A 531 10.14 -9.31 59.53
N ASN A 532 11.26 -10.05 59.55
CA ASN A 532 12.60 -9.47 59.61
C ASN A 532 12.92 -8.65 58.34
N GLU A 533 12.71 -9.19 57.14
CA GLU A 533 12.94 -8.45 55.88
C GLU A 533 12.02 -7.22 55.78
N CYS A 534 10.76 -7.31 56.22
CA CYS A 534 9.87 -6.15 56.33
C CYS A 534 10.43 -5.05 57.27
N VAL A 535 11.05 -5.44 58.40
CA VAL A 535 11.69 -4.49 59.33
C VAL A 535 12.98 -3.90 58.73
N GLU A 536 13.80 -4.69 58.05
CA GLU A 536 15.00 -4.20 57.36
C GLU A 536 14.66 -3.26 56.19
N ALA A 537 13.60 -3.56 55.43
CA ALA A 537 13.10 -2.69 54.38
C ALA A 537 12.54 -1.36 54.91
N GLU A 538 11.80 -1.38 56.02
CA GLU A 538 11.32 -0.15 56.67
C GLU A 538 12.45 0.66 57.30
N ALA A 539 13.43 0.00 57.92
CA ALA A 539 14.61 0.67 58.49
C ALA A 539 15.44 1.38 57.40
N TRP A 540 15.71 0.70 56.28
CA TRP A 540 16.37 1.28 55.11
C TRP A 540 15.59 2.48 54.55
N LEU A 541 14.27 2.33 54.38
CA LEU A 541 13.41 3.40 53.86
C LEU A 541 13.41 4.61 54.78
N ARG A 542 13.34 4.39 56.11
CA ARG A 542 13.40 5.43 57.12
C ARG A 542 14.76 6.14 57.14
N GLU A 543 15.86 5.40 57.05
CA GLU A 543 17.23 5.95 56.98
C GLU A 543 17.39 6.83 55.74
N LYS A 544 17.05 6.31 54.55
CA LYS A 544 17.20 7.03 53.28
C LYS A 544 16.25 8.21 53.16
N LYS A 545 15.03 8.10 53.68
CA LYS A 545 14.11 9.24 53.79
C LYS A 545 14.68 10.31 54.72
N GLN A 546 15.18 9.94 55.91
CA GLN A 546 15.80 10.89 56.83
C GLN A 546 17.04 11.58 56.22
N GLN A 547 17.83 10.88 55.39
CA GLN A 547 18.94 11.49 54.64
C GLN A 547 18.46 12.44 53.55
N GLN A 548 17.36 12.11 52.85
CA GLN A 548 16.77 12.95 51.81
C GLN A 548 16.06 14.20 52.37
N ASP A 549 15.36 14.07 53.49
CA ASP A 549 14.60 15.13 54.16
C ASP A 549 15.53 16.20 54.80
N GLN A 550 16.83 15.92 54.94
CA GLN A 550 17.86 16.87 55.36
C GLN A 550 18.45 17.72 54.22
N LEU A 551 18.17 17.38 52.97
CA LEU A 551 18.71 18.07 51.80
C LEU A 551 17.74 19.13 51.27
N PRO A 552 18.22 20.31 50.84
CA PRO A 552 17.39 21.26 50.12
C PRO A 552 16.98 20.69 48.76
N LYS A 553 15.83 21.13 48.23
CA LYS A 553 15.26 20.66 46.95
C LYS A 553 16.20 20.80 45.75
N TYR A 554 17.12 21.75 45.77
CA TYR A 554 18.13 21.98 44.72
C TYR A 554 19.39 21.12 44.85
N ALA A 555 19.55 20.33 45.92
CA ALA A 555 20.65 19.38 46.02
C ALA A 555 20.36 18.09 45.23
N THR A 556 21.41 17.38 44.82
CA THR A 556 21.29 16.06 44.17
C THR A 556 20.58 15.07 45.11
N PRO A 557 19.49 14.42 44.68
CA PRO A 557 18.76 13.47 45.52
C PRO A 557 19.61 12.27 45.95
N VAL A 558 19.45 11.84 47.20
CA VAL A 558 20.08 10.63 47.78
C VAL A 558 19.11 9.46 47.94
N LEU A 559 17.82 9.69 47.69
CA LEU A 559 16.80 8.66 47.57
C LEU A 559 16.09 8.80 46.21
N LEU A 560 16.55 8.04 45.23
CA LEU A 560 15.94 7.99 43.90
C LEU A 560 14.73 7.05 43.90
N SER A 561 13.71 7.42 43.14
CA SER A 561 12.48 6.64 42.93
C SER A 561 12.81 5.29 42.27
N ALA A 562 13.87 5.23 41.46
CA ALA A 562 14.42 3.98 40.93
C ALA A 562 14.92 3.02 42.03
N ASP A 563 15.52 3.52 43.11
CA ASP A 563 16.06 2.66 44.17
C ASP A 563 14.99 2.20 45.17
N VAL A 564 13.97 3.04 45.41
CA VAL A 564 12.76 2.62 46.14
C VAL A 564 12.05 1.49 45.39
N ARG A 565 11.91 1.60 44.06
CA ARG A 565 11.37 0.52 43.21
C ARG A 565 12.20 -0.77 43.32
N LYS A 566 13.54 -0.71 43.21
CA LYS A 566 14.43 -1.88 43.40
C LYS A 566 14.28 -2.53 44.78
N LYS A 567 14.13 -1.76 45.87
CA LYS A 567 13.94 -2.33 47.22
C LYS A 567 12.54 -2.95 47.39
N ALA A 568 11.51 -2.41 46.73
CA ALA A 568 10.18 -3.05 46.67
C ALA A 568 10.20 -4.38 45.90
N GLU A 569 10.90 -4.43 44.76
CA GLU A 569 11.12 -5.65 43.98
C GLU A 569 11.91 -6.71 44.76
N ALA A 570 12.95 -6.29 45.49
CA ALA A 570 13.73 -7.19 46.35
C ALA A 570 12.89 -7.77 47.51
N LEU A 571 12.10 -6.92 48.18
CA LEU A 571 11.19 -7.33 49.24
C LEU A 571 10.12 -8.32 48.74
N ASP A 572 9.46 -8.04 47.62
CA ASP A 572 8.48 -8.96 47.02
C ASP A 572 9.15 -10.28 46.63
N ARG A 573 10.31 -10.24 45.96
CA ARG A 573 11.07 -11.43 45.57
C ARG A 573 11.45 -12.33 46.76
N PHE A 574 11.68 -11.75 47.95
CA PHE A 574 11.96 -12.51 49.17
C PHE A 574 10.69 -13.03 49.86
N CYS A 575 9.68 -12.16 50.04
CA CYS A 575 8.50 -12.49 50.84
C CYS A 575 7.45 -13.30 50.07
N ARG A 576 7.30 -13.07 48.76
CA ARG A 576 6.27 -13.71 47.92
C ARG A 576 6.39 -15.24 47.84
N PRO A 577 7.59 -15.85 47.65
CA PRO A 577 7.71 -17.30 47.63
C PRO A 577 7.38 -17.97 48.97
N ILE A 578 7.61 -17.27 50.08
CA ILE A 578 7.27 -17.76 51.43
C ILE A 578 5.77 -17.65 51.66
N MET A 579 5.19 -16.46 51.46
CA MET A 579 3.78 -16.19 51.77
C MET A 579 2.79 -16.80 50.76
N MET A 580 3.25 -17.17 49.56
CA MET A 580 2.47 -17.90 48.55
C MET A 580 2.86 -19.38 48.44
N LYS A 581 3.64 -19.91 49.39
CA LYS A 581 3.95 -21.34 49.49
C LYS A 581 2.63 -22.14 49.52
N PRO A 582 2.42 -23.15 48.65
CA PRO A 582 1.15 -23.87 48.60
C PRO A 582 0.91 -24.70 49.85
N LYS A 583 -0.36 -24.92 50.22
CA LYS A 583 -0.73 -25.84 51.28
C LYS A 583 -0.24 -27.26 50.95
N PRO A 584 0.34 -28.01 51.91
CA PRO A 584 0.64 -29.42 51.71
C PRO A 584 -0.60 -30.17 51.23
N ALA A 585 -0.44 -30.98 50.18
CA ALA A 585 -1.52 -31.85 49.73
C ALA A 585 -1.89 -32.82 50.86
N LYS A 586 -3.19 -32.99 51.12
CA LYS A 586 -3.65 -34.06 52.03
C LYS A 586 -3.13 -35.40 51.50
N PRO A 587 -2.55 -36.27 52.35
CA PRO A 587 -2.03 -37.55 51.87
C PRO A 587 -3.17 -38.38 51.27
N ALA A 588 -2.98 -38.84 50.03
CA ALA A 588 -3.86 -39.82 49.42
C ALA A 588 -3.78 -41.11 50.25
N THR A 589 -4.94 -41.60 50.70
CA THR A 589 -5.02 -42.86 51.45
C THR A 589 -4.82 -44.02 50.46
N PRO A 590 -3.82 -44.91 50.64
CA PRO A 590 -3.65 -46.05 49.75
C PRO A 590 -4.81 -47.05 49.88
N GLU A 591 -5.22 -47.63 48.76
CA GLU A 591 -6.10 -48.80 48.75
C GLU A 591 -5.36 -50.04 49.29
N ALA A 592 -6.12 -50.94 49.92
CA ALA A 592 -5.69 -52.30 50.25
C ALA A 592 -6.89 -53.25 49.99
N PRO A 593 -6.64 -54.52 49.59
CA PRO A 593 -7.61 -55.30 48.80
C PRO A 593 -8.77 -55.95 49.57
N GLU A 594 -9.71 -56.47 48.80
CA GLU A 594 -11.07 -56.89 49.19
C GLU A 594 -11.18 -58.06 50.18
N THR A 595 -12.28 -58.09 50.94
CA THR A 595 -13.15 -59.27 51.02
C THR A 595 -14.60 -58.87 51.40
N PRO A 596 -15.67 -59.56 50.93
CA PRO A 596 -17.06 -59.07 50.96
C PRO A 596 -17.98 -59.84 51.96
N PRO A 597 -19.32 -59.58 52.02
CA PRO A 597 -20.07 -58.32 52.03
C PRO A 597 -21.16 -58.27 53.16
N HIS A 598 -21.92 -57.17 53.31
CA HIS A 598 -23.41 -57.10 53.37
C HIS A 598 -23.92 -55.67 53.77
N PRO A 599 -25.22 -55.29 53.57
CA PRO A 599 -25.60 -53.91 53.22
C PRO A 599 -26.66 -53.19 54.11
N GLY A 600 -26.87 -51.90 53.83
CA GLY A 600 -27.98 -51.04 54.30
C GLY A 600 -27.51 -49.58 54.52
N SER A 601 -27.83 -48.60 53.67
CA SER A 601 -29.06 -47.76 53.64
C SER A 601 -29.20 -46.84 54.88
N GLU A 602 -29.41 -45.52 54.78
CA GLU A 602 -29.71 -44.65 53.62
C GLU A 602 -29.55 -43.13 53.98
N ALA A 603 -29.90 -42.24 53.03
CA ALA A 603 -30.29 -40.82 53.22
C ALA A 603 -29.23 -39.72 53.55
N GLN A 604 -28.83 -39.03 52.46
CA GLN A 604 -28.50 -37.59 52.27
C GLN A 604 -29.52 -36.56 52.85
N PRO A 605 -29.36 -35.21 52.66
CA PRO A 605 -28.28 -34.38 52.05
C PRO A 605 -27.74 -33.32 53.07
N GLN A 606 -27.11 -32.15 52.82
CA GLN A 606 -26.70 -31.26 51.69
C GLN A 606 -25.24 -30.77 51.96
N GLY A 607 -24.52 -29.92 51.20
CA GLY A 607 -24.73 -29.19 49.93
C GLY A 607 -24.67 -27.64 50.12
N ALA A 608 -23.94 -26.82 49.35
CA ALA A 608 -22.90 -27.06 48.32
C ALA A 608 -22.11 -25.76 47.96
N ASN A 609 -20.95 -25.90 47.28
CA ASN A 609 -20.23 -24.94 46.39
C ASN A 609 -19.72 -23.56 46.95
N SER A 610 -18.53 -22.99 46.63
CA SER A 610 -17.62 -22.94 45.44
C SER A 610 -17.93 -21.78 44.44
N PRO A 611 -17.05 -21.41 43.48
CA PRO A 611 -15.75 -20.73 43.66
C PRO A 611 -15.62 -19.46 42.74
N LYS A 612 -14.42 -19.07 42.27
CA LYS A 612 -14.19 -17.88 41.41
C LYS A 612 -13.29 -18.18 40.20
N ALA A 613 -13.79 -17.89 38.98
CA ALA A 613 -13.15 -17.55 37.66
C ALA A 613 -11.85 -18.28 37.19
N SER A 614 -11.53 -18.54 35.90
CA SER A 614 -11.94 -18.04 34.56
C SER A 614 -11.67 -19.17 33.49
N PRO A 615 -11.66 -18.99 32.13
CA PRO A 615 -12.04 -17.85 31.26
C PRO A 615 -12.82 -18.17 29.93
N ASN A 616 -13.48 -17.13 29.39
CA ASN A 616 -13.69 -16.79 27.96
C ASN A 616 -14.73 -17.49 27.02
N ARG A 617 -15.58 -16.63 26.43
CA ARG A 617 -16.31 -16.63 25.12
C ARG A 617 -17.56 -17.49 24.80
N ASN A 618 -18.52 -16.77 24.21
CA ASN A 618 -19.67 -17.15 23.34
C ASN A 618 -20.90 -17.85 23.96
N GLY A 619 -22.10 -17.26 23.78
CA GLY A 619 -23.40 -17.92 23.95
C GLY A 619 -24.49 -17.07 24.62
N ASP A 620 -25.33 -16.40 23.82
CA ASP A 620 -26.67 -15.86 24.20
C ASP A 620 -27.71 -17.03 24.09
N PRO A 621 -28.95 -17.03 24.65
CA PRO A 621 -29.78 -15.85 24.96
C PRO A 621 -30.74 -15.88 26.19
N SER A 622 -31.36 -14.70 26.47
CA SER A 622 -32.67 -14.49 27.14
C SER A 622 -32.81 -14.85 28.65
N GLU A 623 -33.67 -14.21 29.47
CA GLU A 623 -34.65 -13.12 29.29
C GLU A 623 -34.99 -12.43 30.65
N LYS A 624 -35.50 -11.17 30.63
CA LYS A 624 -36.25 -10.43 31.69
C LYS A 624 -35.46 -10.09 33.01
N VAL A 625 -35.24 -8.83 33.46
CA VAL A 625 -36.05 -7.56 33.57
C VAL A 625 -37.16 -7.68 34.64
N PRO A 626 -37.47 -6.67 35.51
CA PRO A 626 -37.11 -5.23 35.61
C PRO A 626 -36.40 -4.84 36.94
N ALA A 627 -36.16 -3.58 37.37
CA ALA A 627 -35.99 -2.22 36.78
C ALA A 627 -35.23 -1.37 37.83
N GLY A 628 -34.36 -0.42 37.47
CA GLY A 628 -34.70 1.00 37.20
C GLY A 628 -33.89 1.91 38.18
N SER A 629 -33.74 3.23 38.00
CA SER A 629 -34.07 4.12 36.87
C SER A 629 -33.31 5.45 37.05
N GLY A 630 -32.69 5.98 35.99
CA GLY A 630 -31.97 7.26 36.00
C GLY A 630 -31.12 7.43 34.75
N GLU A 631 -31.42 8.43 33.93
CA GLU A 631 -30.88 8.58 32.57
C GLU A 631 -29.58 9.39 32.52
N ALA A 632 -28.74 9.09 31.53
CA ALA A 632 -27.69 9.96 31.02
C ALA A 632 -27.65 9.85 29.48
N PRO A 633 -27.58 10.96 28.72
CA PRO A 633 -27.72 10.95 27.27
C PRO A 633 -26.41 10.59 26.53
N PRO A 634 -26.50 10.10 25.28
CA PRO A 634 -25.33 9.88 24.43
C PRO A 634 -24.75 11.20 23.90
N ALA A 635 -23.43 11.25 23.71
CA ALA A 635 -22.75 12.42 23.14
C ALA A 635 -22.80 12.41 21.60
N SER A 636 -23.02 13.58 21.00
CA SER A 636 -23.06 13.78 19.54
C SER A 636 -22.52 15.15 19.10
N ALA A 637 -21.35 15.15 18.47
CA ALA A 637 -20.79 16.16 17.55
C ALA A 637 -19.58 15.47 16.87
N GLU A 638 -19.43 15.38 15.55
CA GLU A 638 -19.45 16.38 14.45
C GLU A 638 -18.21 17.31 14.43
N PRO A 639 -17.66 17.60 13.22
CA PRO A 639 -16.32 18.18 13.07
C PRO A 639 -16.29 19.71 13.12
N MET A 640 -15.12 20.27 13.45
CA MET A 640 -14.86 21.70 13.34
C MET A 640 -14.61 22.13 11.88
N GLU A 641 -15.27 23.20 11.45
CA GLU A 641 -14.82 24.06 10.35
C GLU A 641 -15.23 25.52 10.61
N THR A 642 -14.66 26.45 9.83
CA THR A 642 -14.92 27.91 9.80
C THR A 642 -14.45 28.76 11.00
N ASP A 643 -13.23 29.31 10.85
CA ASP A 643 -12.95 30.66 11.37
C ASP A 643 -13.75 31.73 10.59
N LYS A 644 -14.04 32.85 11.26
CA LYS A 644 -14.55 34.08 10.65
C LYS A 644 -13.70 35.27 11.16
N PRO A 645 -13.24 36.17 10.29
CA PRO A 645 -12.47 37.33 10.72
C PRO A 645 -13.37 38.35 11.45
N GLU A 646 -12.89 38.89 12.57
CA GLU A 646 -13.54 39.99 13.27
C GLU A 646 -13.34 41.32 12.55
N THR A 647 -14.36 42.18 12.58
CA THR A 647 -14.31 43.56 12.07
C THR A 647 -14.10 44.55 13.22
N THR A 648 -12.92 45.12 13.34
CA THR A 648 -12.67 46.25 14.25
C THR A 648 -13.01 47.59 13.58
N SER A 649 -13.74 48.44 14.30
CA SER A 649 -14.18 49.76 13.81
C SER A 649 -13.56 50.91 14.61
N ALA A 650 -12.83 51.77 13.90
CA ALA A 650 -12.60 53.20 14.16
C ALA A 650 -12.32 53.68 15.60
N ALA A 651 -11.06 54.06 15.84
CA ALA A 651 -10.69 55.33 16.47
C ALA A 651 -9.49 55.90 15.72
#